data_AF-A0A0G9HGX0-F1
#
_entry.id   AF-A0A0G9HGX0-F1
#
_cell.length_a   1.000
_cell.length_b   1.000
_cell.length_c   1.000
_cell.angle_alpha   90.00
_cell.angle_beta   90.00
_cell.angle_gamma   90.00
#
_symmetry.space_group_name_H-M   'P 1'
#
loop_
_entity.id
_entity.type
_entity.pdbx_description
1 polymer ?
#
loop_
_entity_poly.entity_id
_entity_poly.type
_entity_poly.pdbx_seq_one_letter_code
_entity_poly.pdbx_strand_id
1 'polypeptide(L)'
;MFRNFLNLAVFVVGLVAVCWIGVGYVGSNPLGAAVALLIGACYVAGALELHRYRQATSTLQHAVADLSVAPSSLGSFLERLHPSLRNAVRLRVEGERVALPAPSLTPYLVGLLVLLGMLGTLLGMMATLRGTGLALESATDLQAIRGSLAAPVKGLGFAFGTSIAGVATSAMLGLLSALCRRERLDAVQLLDVKIASTLRIYSQTHQREEAFKLLQQQTEAMPVLMDRLQTMVARIEQHSEDASERQRISQDAFHASTSEIYAKLAASVEQSLKDSVTESARAASAAFQPVMASTMAGLARETASLHAAVTQAVTQQLDGLTNAFETSTARVADVWTKAVAEQQRANETLAQDLRASQDRFAGTFEERSVALVDRVAARLDTTAGNVAEAWNDALAKQASAHEGLATRNEQALVAASAVFEAHASSLVRVVQTSHDDLQAKLQARDEARLTTWTDSLTAMVAALKTQWEETGEGVAIRQQDICDTLARTADDIATQTQAHASETIAEISRLVDAASEAPKAAAEIVAELRQKLSESMVRDTAMLEERSRLLATLETLLDAVNHASTEQRVAVDALVTTSADLLERVSTRFIDHIEAETGKLEVVGAQVAASAGDVASLGETFGAGVQLFGQSNEALMERLQVIATALDNSLARSDEQLAYYVAQAREVVDLSMLSQKQIIEEMQQLARQRVSATAETA
;
A
#
# COMPACT_ATOMS: atom_id res chain seq x y z
N MET A 1 -33.78 -14.97 -22.99
CA MET A 1 -34.82 -14.28 -23.79
C MET A 1 -36.02 -13.85 -22.95
N PHE A 2 -36.62 -14.71 -22.12
CA PHE A 2 -37.80 -14.41 -21.29
C PHE A 2 -37.67 -13.19 -20.34
N ARG A 3 -36.51 -13.01 -19.68
CA ARG A 3 -36.25 -11.87 -18.77
C ARG A 3 -36.30 -10.50 -19.47
N ASN A 4 -35.82 -10.40 -20.72
CA ASN A 4 -35.90 -9.16 -21.49
C ASN A 4 -37.34 -8.80 -21.83
N PHE A 5 -38.15 -9.81 -22.16
CA PHE A 5 -39.56 -9.63 -22.47
C PHE A 5 -40.34 -9.13 -21.24
N LEU A 6 -40.07 -9.70 -20.06
CA LEU A 6 -40.72 -9.28 -18.81
C LEU A 6 -40.44 -7.80 -18.48
N ASN A 7 -39.18 -7.38 -18.50
CA ASN A 7 -38.83 -5.99 -18.19
C ASN A 7 -39.42 -4.99 -19.21
N LEU A 8 -39.44 -5.38 -20.49
CA LEU A 8 -40.06 -4.58 -21.54
C LEU A 8 -41.57 -4.50 -21.36
N ALA A 9 -42.24 -5.61 -21.03
CA ALA A 9 -43.67 -5.63 -20.75
C ALA A 9 -44.04 -4.72 -19.57
N VAL A 10 -43.30 -4.80 -18.46
CA VAL A 10 -43.51 -3.93 -17.27
C VAL A 10 -43.34 -2.45 -17.63
N PHE A 11 -42.31 -2.11 -18.43
CA PHE A 11 -42.10 -0.74 -18.91
C PHE A 11 -43.26 -0.25 -19.79
N VAL A 12 -43.68 -1.06 -20.76
CA VAL A 12 -44.76 -0.70 -21.68
C VAL A 12 -46.08 -0.50 -20.94
N VAL A 13 -46.40 -1.33 -19.93
CA VAL A 13 -47.61 -1.17 -19.12
C VAL A 13 -47.63 0.18 -18.40
N GLY A 14 -46.53 0.60 -17.78
CA GLY A 14 -46.46 1.91 -17.13
C GLY A 14 -46.55 3.07 -18.12
N LEU A 15 -45.92 2.93 -19.30
CA LEU A 15 -45.99 3.93 -20.37
C LEU A 15 -47.42 4.09 -20.92
N VAL A 16 -48.09 2.97 -21.19
CA VAL A 16 -49.49 2.96 -21.68
C VAL A 16 -50.41 3.65 -20.69
N ALA A 17 -50.24 3.42 -19.37
CA ALA A 17 -51.05 4.07 -18.35
C ALA A 17 -50.94 5.61 -18.41
N VAL A 18 -49.73 6.17 -18.51
CA VAL A 18 -49.55 7.64 -18.61
C VAL A 18 -50.03 8.17 -19.95
N CYS A 19 -49.70 7.51 -21.06
CA CYS A 19 -50.08 7.97 -22.38
C CYS A 19 -51.61 7.98 -22.55
N TRP A 20 -52.30 6.93 -22.07
CA TRP A 20 -53.76 6.86 -22.11
C TRP A 20 -54.40 8.04 -21.36
N ILE A 21 -53.91 8.31 -20.16
CA ILE A 21 -54.42 9.39 -19.30
C ILE A 21 -54.06 10.77 -19.88
N GLY A 22 -52.84 10.91 -20.40
CA GLY A 22 -52.37 12.13 -21.06
C GLY A 22 -53.19 12.49 -22.29
N VAL A 23 -53.49 11.53 -23.18
CA VAL A 23 -54.34 11.74 -24.37
C VAL A 23 -55.74 12.20 -23.97
N GLY A 24 -56.30 11.68 -22.86
CA GLY A 24 -57.59 12.13 -22.33
C GLY A 24 -57.62 13.60 -21.90
N TYR A 25 -56.46 14.19 -21.57
CA TYR A 25 -56.32 15.60 -21.17
C TYR A 25 -55.98 16.55 -22.31
N VAL A 26 -55.42 16.04 -23.41
CA VAL A 26 -55.11 16.84 -24.60
C VAL A 26 -56.42 17.37 -25.20
N GLY A 27 -56.65 18.67 -25.05
CA GLY A 27 -57.85 19.37 -25.55
C GLY A 27 -58.95 19.60 -24.50
N SER A 28 -58.89 18.97 -23.32
CA SER A 28 -59.90 19.14 -22.26
C SER A 28 -59.37 19.91 -21.05
N ASN A 29 -58.12 19.69 -20.63
CA ASN A 29 -57.50 20.39 -19.48
C ASN A 29 -55.98 20.54 -19.67
N PRO A 30 -55.47 21.76 -19.97
CA PRO A 30 -54.05 21.97 -20.26
C PRO A 30 -53.14 21.70 -19.03
N LEU A 31 -53.62 21.98 -17.82
CA LEU A 31 -52.87 21.69 -16.59
C LEU A 31 -52.71 20.18 -16.38
N GLY A 32 -53.76 19.41 -16.68
CA GLY A 32 -53.70 17.95 -16.56
C GLY A 32 -52.78 17.30 -17.59
N ALA A 33 -52.77 17.82 -18.82
CA ALA A 33 -51.81 17.41 -19.83
C ALA A 33 -50.36 17.72 -19.39
N ALA A 34 -50.12 18.88 -18.77
CA ALA A 34 -48.79 19.24 -18.26
C ALA A 34 -48.32 18.31 -17.13
N VAL A 35 -49.19 17.99 -16.15
CA VAL A 35 -48.86 17.03 -15.07
C VAL A 35 -48.60 15.64 -15.63
N ALA A 36 -49.44 15.15 -16.56
CA ALA A 36 -49.25 13.85 -17.19
C ALA A 36 -47.94 13.78 -18.00
N LEU A 37 -47.56 14.85 -18.68
CA LEU A 37 -46.27 14.97 -19.39
C LEU A 37 -45.11 14.91 -18.41
N LEU A 38 -45.21 15.59 -17.27
CA LEU A 38 -44.16 15.60 -16.24
C LEU A 38 -44.00 14.22 -15.57
N ILE A 39 -45.11 13.52 -15.32
CA ILE A 39 -45.12 12.11 -14.89
C ILE A 39 -44.42 11.23 -15.93
N GLY A 40 -44.78 11.39 -17.22
CA GLY A 40 -44.16 10.64 -18.32
C GLY A 40 -42.66 10.88 -18.44
N ALA A 41 -42.21 12.13 -18.32
CA ALA A 41 -40.81 12.50 -18.36
C ALA A 41 -40.02 11.88 -17.19
N CYS A 42 -40.56 11.93 -15.97
CA CYS A 42 -39.95 11.29 -14.80
C CYS A 42 -39.88 9.77 -14.97
N TYR A 43 -40.94 9.14 -15.49
CA TYR A 43 -40.99 7.70 -15.73
C TYR A 43 -39.94 7.26 -16.76
N VAL A 44 -39.81 7.98 -17.88
CA VAL A 44 -38.80 7.70 -18.90
C VAL A 44 -37.39 7.95 -18.37
N ALA A 45 -37.15 9.00 -17.59
CA ALA A 45 -35.84 9.26 -16.97
C ALA A 45 -35.40 8.10 -16.06
N GLY A 46 -36.30 7.57 -15.25
CA GLY A 46 -36.03 6.40 -14.40
C GLY A 46 -35.77 5.14 -15.21
N ALA A 47 -36.56 4.92 -16.27
CA ALA A 47 -36.35 3.79 -17.17
C ALA A 47 -35.00 3.86 -17.91
N LEU A 48 -34.54 5.06 -18.29
CA LEU A 48 -33.22 5.27 -18.91
C LEU A 48 -32.07 4.97 -17.94
N GLU A 49 -32.17 5.38 -16.67
CA GLU A 49 -31.19 5.02 -15.65
C GLU A 49 -31.13 3.50 -15.45
N LEU A 50 -32.29 2.85 -15.30
CA LEU A 50 -32.37 1.39 -15.14
C LEU A 50 -31.87 0.64 -16.37
N HIS A 51 -32.07 1.19 -17.57
CA HIS A 51 -31.51 0.63 -18.80
C HIS A 51 -29.97 0.68 -18.81
N ARG A 52 -29.37 1.82 -18.46
CA ARG A 52 -27.91 1.96 -18.32
C ARG A 52 -27.35 1.04 -17.23
N TYR A 53 -28.04 0.98 -16.09
CA TYR A 53 -27.69 0.07 -15.00
C TYR A 53 -27.66 -1.39 -15.46
N ARG A 54 -28.67 -1.79 -16.26
CA ARG A 54 -28.78 -3.14 -16.81
C ARG A 54 -27.75 -3.42 -17.90
N GLN A 55 -27.43 -2.46 -18.77
CA GLN A 55 -26.32 -2.59 -19.72
C GLN A 55 -25.01 -2.86 -18.98
N ALA A 56 -24.72 -2.09 -17.93
CA ALA A 56 -23.56 -2.36 -17.08
C ALA A 56 -23.63 -3.78 -16.45
N THR A 57 -24.81 -4.25 -16.02
CA THR A 57 -24.99 -5.62 -15.51
C THR A 57 -24.68 -6.68 -16.56
N SER A 58 -25.12 -6.49 -17.80
CA SER A 58 -24.87 -7.43 -18.88
C SER A 58 -23.38 -7.59 -19.19
N THR A 59 -22.60 -6.49 -19.18
CA THR A 59 -21.14 -6.58 -19.38
C THR A 59 -20.47 -7.43 -18.31
N LEU A 60 -20.87 -7.28 -17.05
CA LEU A 60 -20.38 -8.11 -15.94
C LEU A 60 -20.80 -9.57 -16.11
N GLN A 61 -22.07 -9.83 -16.41
CA GLN A 61 -22.58 -11.18 -16.57
C GLN A 61 -21.86 -11.94 -17.69
N HIS A 62 -21.66 -11.31 -18.84
CA HIS A 62 -20.92 -11.90 -19.97
C HIS A 62 -19.44 -12.11 -19.62
N ALA A 63 -18.76 -11.10 -19.08
CA ALA A 63 -17.34 -11.21 -18.75
C ALA A 63 -17.06 -12.32 -17.72
N VAL A 64 -17.94 -12.51 -16.74
CA VAL A 64 -17.81 -13.54 -15.70
C VAL A 64 -18.21 -14.93 -16.23
N ALA A 65 -19.22 -15.02 -17.10
CA ALA A 65 -19.63 -16.29 -17.71
C ALA A 65 -18.56 -16.86 -18.64
N ASP A 66 -17.86 -16.01 -19.39
CA ASP A 66 -16.78 -16.42 -20.31
C ASP A 66 -15.48 -16.81 -19.58
N LEU A 67 -15.43 -16.62 -18.26
CA LEU A 67 -14.25 -16.85 -17.44
C LEU A 67 -14.08 -18.34 -17.10
N SER A 68 -13.54 -19.11 -18.03
CA SER A 68 -13.20 -20.54 -17.82
C SER A 68 -11.78 -20.72 -17.26
N VAL A 69 -10.84 -19.87 -17.67
CA VAL A 69 -9.43 -19.87 -17.26
C VAL A 69 -9.08 -18.51 -16.67
N ALA A 70 -8.09 -18.47 -15.78
CA ALA A 70 -7.55 -17.22 -15.25
C ALA A 70 -7.07 -16.35 -16.43
N PRO A 71 -7.51 -15.08 -16.52
CA PRO A 71 -7.00 -14.17 -17.53
C PRO A 71 -5.49 -13.98 -17.34
N SER A 72 -4.80 -13.41 -18.34
CA SER A 72 -3.37 -13.11 -18.22
C SER A 72 -3.12 -11.87 -17.37
N SER A 73 -4.01 -10.88 -17.44
CA SER A 73 -3.99 -9.70 -16.58
C SER A 73 -5.38 -9.33 -16.09
N LEU A 74 -5.46 -8.85 -14.84
CA LEU A 74 -6.70 -8.32 -14.30
C LEU A 74 -7.23 -7.14 -15.12
N GLY A 75 -6.33 -6.28 -15.64
CA GLY A 75 -6.68 -5.16 -16.51
C GLY A 75 -7.48 -5.57 -17.75
N SER A 76 -7.04 -6.62 -18.47
CA SER A 76 -7.74 -7.11 -19.67
C SER A 76 -9.16 -7.62 -19.40
N PHE A 77 -9.38 -8.18 -18.21
CA PHE A 77 -10.70 -8.58 -17.75
C PHE A 77 -11.56 -7.35 -17.40
N LEU A 78 -10.99 -6.38 -16.66
CA LEU A 78 -11.69 -5.16 -16.25
C LEU A 78 -12.09 -4.28 -17.45
N GLU A 79 -11.31 -4.26 -18.53
CA GLU A 79 -11.63 -3.49 -19.75
C GLU A 79 -12.94 -3.93 -20.41
N ARG A 80 -13.30 -5.22 -20.32
CA ARG A 80 -14.57 -5.77 -20.83
C ARG A 80 -15.78 -5.31 -20.02
N LEU A 81 -15.57 -4.85 -18.80
CA LEU A 81 -16.63 -4.34 -17.93
C LEU A 81 -16.95 -2.89 -18.28
N HIS A 82 -18.22 -2.53 -18.09
CA HIS A 82 -18.65 -1.14 -18.17
C HIS A 82 -17.83 -0.26 -17.20
N PRO A 83 -17.41 0.96 -17.60
CA PRO A 83 -16.53 1.84 -16.81
C PRO A 83 -16.98 2.05 -15.35
N SER A 84 -18.29 2.15 -15.12
CA SER A 84 -18.86 2.35 -13.78
C SER A 84 -18.61 1.19 -12.80
N LEU A 85 -18.28 0.00 -13.29
CA LEU A 85 -18.08 -1.20 -12.46
C LEU A 85 -16.61 -1.56 -12.24
N ARG A 86 -15.69 -1.03 -13.08
CA ARG A 86 -14.29 -1.47 -13.12
C ARG A 86 -13.61 -1.35 -11.76
N ASN A 87 -13.74 -0.20 -11.11
CA ASN A 87 -13.09 0.03 -9.81
C ASN A 87 -13.69 -0.87 -8.71
N ALA A 88 -15.02 -0.94 -8.61
CA ALA A 88 -15.67 -1.75 -7.58
C ALA A 88 -15.40 -3.26 -7.75
N VAL A 89 -15.31 -3.74 -9.01
CA VAL A 89 -14.91 -5.12 -9.30
C VAL A 89 -13.43 -5.35 -9.02
N ARG A 90 -12.55 -4.40 -9.36
CA ARG A 90 -11.11 -4.48 -9.03
C ARG A 90 -10.90 -4.66 -7.53
N LEU A 91 -11.47 -3.77 -6.72
CA LEU A 91 -11.34 -3.80 -5.26
C LEU A 91 -11.86 -5.14 -4.68
N ARG A 92 -12.99 -5.64 -5.20
CA ARG A 92 -13.50 -6.97 -4.84
C ARG A 92 -12.55 -8.12 -5.16
N VAL A 93 -11.95 -8.11 -6.35
CA VAL A 93 -11.00 -9.16 -6.77
C VAL A 93 -9.72 -9.11 -5.93
N GLU A 94 -9.25 -7.91 -5.59
CA GLU A 94 -8.05 -7.70 -4.76
C GLU A 94 -8.27 -8.11 -3.29
N GLY A 95 -9.52 -8.13 -2.82
CA GLY A 95 -9.91 -8.70 -1.53
C GLY A 95 -10.82 -7.81 -0.67
N GLU A 96 -11.20 -6.62 -1.15
CA GLU A 96 -12.04 -5.68 -0.41
C GLU A 96 -13.55 -5.98 -0.56
N ARG A 97 -14.32 -5.83 0.51
CA ARG A 97 -15.78 -6.04 0.49
C ARG A 97 -16.54 -4.78 0.10
N VAL A 98 -16.42 -4.35 -1.16
CA VAL A 98 -17.07 -3.13 -1.69
C VAL A 98 -18.39 -3.46 -2.40
N ALA A 99 -19.50 -2.76 -2.12
CA ALA A 99 -20.75 -2.97 -2.88
C ALA A 99 -20.65 -2.44 -4.32
N LEU A 100 -21.30 -3.10 -5.29
CA LEU A 100 -21.39 -2.54 -6.64
C LEU A 100 -22.34 -1.33 -6.67
N PRO A 101 -22.07 -0.30 -7.49
CA PRO A 101 -22.92 0.88 -7.61
C PRO A 101 -24.39 0.52 -7.89
N ALA A 102 -25.33 1.14 -7.18
CA ALA A 102 -26.77 0.98 -7.36
C ALA A 102 -27.38 2.18 -8.10
N PRO A 103 -28.61 2.07 -8.67
CA PRO A 103 -29.33 3.21 -9.24
C PRO A 103 -29.59 4.23 -8.13
N SER A 104 -29.17 5.48 -8.33
CA SER A 104 -29.27 6.54 -7.33
C SER A 104 -30.51 7.40 -7.53
N LEU A 105 -30.94 7.61 -8.77
CA LEU A 105 -32.02 8.54 -9.11
C LEU A 105 -33.41 7.87 -9.05
N THR A 106 -33.49 6.59 -9.41
CA THR A 106 -34.74 5.81 -9.49
C THR A 106 -35.55 5.83 -8.19
N PRO A 107 -34.98 5.62 -6.98
CA PRO A 107 -35.77 5.68 -5.73
C PRO A 107 -36.45 7.03 -5.52
N TYR A 108 -35.77 8.13 -5.87
CA TYR A 108 -36.33 9.47 -5.78
C TYR A 108 -37.41 9.71 -6.84
N LEU A 109 -37.19 9.23 -8.07
CA LEU A 109 -38.21 9.32 -9.12
C LEU A 109 -39.47 8.53 -8.79
N VAL A 110 -39.34 7.35 -8.19
CA VAL A 110 -40.48 6.54 -7.73
C VAL A 110 -41.32 7.34 -6.71
N GLY A 111 -40.67 8.00 -5.74
CA GLY A 111 -41.36 8.89 -4.79
C GLY A 111 -41.96 10.13 -5.46
N LEU A 112 -41.23 10.75 -6.39
CA LEU A 112 -41.68 11.93 -7.15
C LEU A 112 -42.91 11.62 -8.00
N LEU A 113 -42.98 10.46 -8.65
CA LEU A 113 -44.14 10.05 -9.46
C LEU A 113 -45.42 9.97 -8.61
N VAL A 114 -45.32 9.51 -7.35
CA VAL A 114 -46.45 9.50 -6.41
C VAL A 114 -46.82 10.93 -6.01
N LEU A 115 -45.84 11.77 -5.67
CA LEU A 115 -46.05 13.17 -5.32
C LEU A 115 -46.73 13.97 -6.45
N LEU A 116 -46.30 13.78 -7.70
CA LEU A 116 -46.95 14.34 -8.88
C LEU A 116 -48.38 13.83 -9.06
N GLY A 117 -48.62 12.54 -8.79
CA GLY A 117 -49.96 11.98 -8.79
C GLY A 117 -50.87 12.66 -7.76
N MET A 118 -50.37 12.88 -6.54
CA MET A 118 -51.09 13.60 -5.48
C MET A 118 -51.30 15.08 -5.80
N LEU A 119 -50.31 15.74 -6.42
CA LEU A 119 -50.44 17.11 -6.89
C LEU A 119 -51.55 17.22 -7.93
N GLY A 120 -51.63 16.27 -8.86
CA GLY A 120 -52.73 16.17 -9.81
C GLY A 120 -54.10 16.01 -9.13
N THR A 121 -54.18 15.21 -8.06
CA THR A 121 -55.41 15.10 -7.24
C THR A 121 -55.82 16.44 -6.64
N LEU A 122 -54.88 17.17 -6.03
CA LEU A 122 -55.13 18.48 -5.43
C LEU A 122 -55.62 19.49 -6.47
N LEU A 123 -54.95 19.56 -7.63
CA LEU A 123 -55.35 20.43 -8.73
C LEU A 123 -56.74 20.04 -9.27
N GLY A 124 -57.07 18.75 -9.33
CA GLY A 124 -58.38 18.31 -9.80
C GLY A 124 -59.51 18.56 -8.81
N MET A 125 -59.24 18.44 -7.51
CA MET A 125 -60.20 18.89 -6.49
C MET A 125 -60.42 20.40 -6.55
N MET A 126 -59.36 21.20 -6.77
CA MET A 126 -59.50 22.65 -6.92
C MET A 126 -60.31 23.02 -8.17
N ALA A 127 -60.09 22.34 -9.30
CA ALA A 127 -60.90 22.51 -10.50
C ALA A 127 -62.37 22.10 -10.30
N THR A 128 -62.60 21.04 -9.52
CA THR A 128 -63.94 20.58 -9.11
C THR A 128 -64.65 21.66 -8.30
N LEU A 129 -64.02 22.16 -7.24
CA LEU A 129 -64.59 23.20 -6.36
C LEU A 129 -64.89 24.49 -7.12
N ARG A 130 -63.95 24.94 -7.97
CA ARG A 130 -64.15 26.12 -8.83
C ARG A 130 -65.30 25.90 -9.83
N GLY A 131 -65.40 24.70 -10.40
CA GLY A 131 -66.50 24.30 -11.28
C GLY A 131 -67.85 24.32 -10.57
N THR A 132 -67.92 23.81 -9.33
CA THR A 132 -69.13 23.84 -8.50
C THR A 132 -69.52 25.26 -8.09
N GLY A 133 -68.57 26.12 -7.75
CA GLY A 133 -68.85 27.53 -7.41
C GLY A 133 -69.48 28.31 -8.58
N LEU A 134 -68.87 28.21 -9.77
CA LEU A 134 -69.42 28.82 -11.00
C LEU A 134 -70.79 28.22 -11.39
N ALA A 135 -70.99 26.93 -11.11
CA ALA A 135 -72.25 26.23 -11.32
C ALA A 135 -73.38 26.72 -10.39
N LEU A 136 -73.07 27.06 -9.13
CA LEU A 136 -74.03 27.66 -8.20
C LEU A 136 -74.37 29.11 -8.54
N GLU A 137 -73.38 29.90 -9.00
CA GLU A 137 -73.59 31.30 -9.40
C GLU A 137 -74.44 31.46 -10.67
N SER A 138 -74.45 30.44 -11.55
CA SER A 138 -75.15 30.48 -12.86
C SER A 138 -76.49 29.73 -12.89
N ALA A 139 -76.98 29.24 -11.76
CA ALA A 139 -78.19 28.41 -11.67
C ALA A 139 -79.48 29.23 -11.78
N THR A 140 -79.80 29.73 -12.97
CA THR A 140 -81.10 30.37 -13.30
C THR A 140 -81.96 29.57 -14.28
N ASP A 141 -81.46 28.47 -14.86
CA ASP A 141 -82.20 27.62 -15.81
C ASP A 141 -81.86 26.11 -15.66
N LEU A 142 -82.82 25.23 -15.97
CA LEU A 142 -82.72 23.77 -15.84
C LEU A 142 -81.60 23.16 -16.72
N GLN A 143 -81.29 23.77 -17.85
CA GLN A 143 -80.13 23.40 -18.68
C GLN A 143 -78.79 23.86 -18.10
N ALA A 144 -78.78 25.01 -17.39
CA ALA A 144 -77.60 25.46 -16.65
C ALA A 144 -77.27 24.48 -15.52
N ILE A 145 -78.28 23.93 -14.81
CA ILE A 145 -78.11 22.89 -13.77
C ILE A 145 -77.47 21.60 -14.31
N ARG A 146 -77.86 21.14 -15.51
CA ARG A 146 -77.25 19.95 -16.14
C ARG A 146 -75.79 20.19 -16.56
N GLY A 147 -75.48 21.39 -17.07
CA GLY A 147 -74.10 21.80 -17.36
C GLY A 147 -73.25 21.99 -16.09
N SER A 148 -73.89 22.46 -15.02
CA SER A 148 -73.34 22.69 -13.68
C SER A 148 -72.81 21.40 -13.05
N LEU A 149 -73.45 20.26 -13.30
CA LEU A 149 -73.01 18.95 -12.80
C LEU A 149 -71.87 18.32 -13.62
N ALA A 150 -71.63 18.76 -14.86
CA ALA A 150 -70.59 18.18 -15.71
C ALA A 150 -69.18 18.69 -15.37
N ALA A 151 -69.03 19.93 -14.88
CA ALA A 151 -67.74 20.52 -14.53
C ALA A 151 -67.10 19.84 -13.29
N PRO A 152 -67.83 19.57 -12.19
CA PRO A 152 -67.31 18.83 -11.04
C PRO A 152 -66.89 17.40 -11.40
N VAL A 153 -67.68 16.71 -12.23
CA VAL A 153 -67.36 15.34 -12.69
C VAL A 153 -66.07 15.31 -13.52
N LYS A 154 -65.85 16.31 -14.38
CA LYS A 154 -64.58 16.45 -15.14
C LYS A 154 -63.38 16.74 -14.23
N GLY A 155 -63.55 17.57 -13.20
CA GLY A 155 -62.51 17.85 -12.21
C GLY A 155 -62.12 16.62 -11.39
N LEU A 156 -63.10 15.81 -10.98
CA LEU A 156 -62.89 14.51 -10.33
C LEU A 156 -62.21 13.50 -11.24
N GLY A 157 -62.64 13.40 -12.51
CA GLY A 157 -61.98 12.55 -13.51
C GLY A 157 -60.51 12.92 -13.71
N PHE A 158 -60.19 14.22 -13.68
CA PHE A 158 -58.81 14.71 -13.71
C PHE A 158 -58.02 14.31 -12.45
N ALA A 159 -58.56 14.55 -11.26
CA ALA A 159 -57.93 14.21 -9.99
C ALA A 159 -57.57 12.71 -9.91
N PHE A 160 -58.55 11.84 -10.21
CA PHE A 160 -58.35 10.40 -10.20
C PHE A 160 -57.39 9.94 -11.30
N GLY A 161 -57.53 10.46 -12.52
CA GLY A 161 -56.66 10.04 -13.63
C GLY A 161 -55.20 10.38 -13.37
N THR A 162 -54.85 11.59 -12.91
CA THR A 162 -53.44 11.89 -12.58
C THR A 162 -52.90 11.09 -11.41
N SER A 163 -53.74 10.77 -10.42
CA SER A 163 -53.35 9.92 -9.29
C SER A 163 -53.04 8.49 -9.75
N ILE A 164 -53.91 7.91 -10.59
CA ILE A 164 -53.71 6.58 -11.18
C ILE A 164 -52.45 6.56 -12.04
N ALA A 165 -52.20 7.60 -12.85
CA ALA A 165 -50.98 7.71 -13.65
C ALA A 165 -49.72 7.69 -12.78
N GLY A 166 -49.68 8.50 -11.71
CA GLY A 166 -48.55 8.60 -10.79
C GLY A 166 -48.29 7.30 -10.02
N VAL A 167 -49.34 6.68 -9.47
CA VAL A 167 -49.22 5.40 -8.73
C VAL A 167 -48.84 4.25 -9.66
N ALA A 168 -49.48 4.13 -10.84
CA ALA A 168 -49.18 3.06 -11.78
C ALA A 168 -47.73 3.15 -12.29
N THR A 169 -47.25 4.34 -12.65
CA THR A 169 -45.85 4.51 -13.07
C THR A 169 -44.85 4.30 -11.96
N SER A 170 -45.13 4.80 -10.75
CA SER A 170 -44.29 4.57 -9.57
C SER A 170 -44.16 3.07 -9.28
N ALA A 171 -45.29 2.34 -9.30
CA ALA A 171 -45.32 0.89 -9.08
C ALA A 171 -44.56 0.13 -10.18
N MET A 172 -44.78 0.46 -11.46
CA MET A 172 -44.09 -0.19 -12.58
C MET A 172 -42.59 0.11 -12.58
N LEU A 173 -42.18 1.34 -12.27
CA LEU A 173 -40.77 1.73 -12.17
C LEU A 173 -40.09 1.07 -10.96
N GLY A 174 -40.78 0.99 -9.82
CA GLY A 174 -40.32 0.30 -8.62
C GLY A 174 -40.13 -1.21 -8.86
N LEU A 175 -41.08 -1.86 -9.53
CA LEU A 175 -40.97 -3.26 -9.94
C LEU A 175 -39.79 -3.48 -10.88
N LEU A 176 -39.62 -2.62 -11.90
CA LEU A 176 -38.51 -2.71 -12.85
C LEU A 176 -37.16 -2.54 -12.13
N SER A 177 -37.07 -1.61 -11.17
CA SER A 177 -35.89 -1.44 -10.31
C SER A 177 -35.57 -2.70 -9.50
N ALA A 178 -36.58 -3.31 -8.87
CA ALA A 178 -36.42 -4.54 -8.11
C ALA A 178 -35.91 -5.70 -8.97
N LEU A 179 -36.47 -5.88 -10.18
CA LEU A 179 -36.05 -6.90 -11.13
C LEU A 179 -34.59 -6.68 -11.59
N CYS A 180 -34.22 -5.44 -11.92
CA CYS A 180 -32.84 -5.11 -12.32
C CYS A 180 -31.84 -5.30 -11.17
N ARG A 181 -32.19 -4.93 -9.93
CA ARG A 181 -31.33 -5.17 -8.75
C ARG A 181 -31.14 -6.66 -8.50
N ARG A 182 -32.18 -7.48 -8.67
CA ARG A 182 -32.07 -8.93 -8.59
C ARG A 182 -31.12 -9.51 -9.65
N GLU A 183 -31.22 -9.06 -10.90
CA GLU A 183 -30.27 -9.46 -11.97
C GLU A 183 -28.82 -9.11 -11.61
N ARG A 184 -28.58 -7.94 -10.97
CA ARG A 184 -27.25 -7.56 -10.50
C ARG A 184 -26.74 -8.46 -9.38
N LEU A 185 -27.59 -8.82 -8.42
CA LEU A 185 -27.22 -9.70 -7.31
C LEU A 185 -26.79 -11.09 -7.84
N ASP A 186 -27.54 -11.67 -8.78
CA ASP A 186 -27.17 -12.94 -9.44
C ASP A 186 -25.76 -12.83 -10.08
N ALA A 187 -25.47 -11.72 -10.77
CA ALA A 187 -24.17 -11.49 -11.41
C ALA A 187 -23.03 -11.28 -10.39
N VAL A 188 -23.31 -10.62 -9.26
CA VAL A 188 -22.33 -10.45 -8.16
C VAL A 188 -22.02 -11.79 -7.50
N GLN A 189 -23.02 -12.64 -7.27
CA GLN A 189 -22.80 -13.97 -6.72
C GLN A 189 -21.90 -14.82 -7.65
N LEU A 190 -22.14 -14.78 -8.96
CA LEU A 190 -21.29 -15.46 -9.92
C LEU A 190 -19.87 -14.89 -9.92
N LEU A 191 -19.72 -13.57 -9.81
CA LEU A 191 -18.42 -12.91 -9.68
C LEU A 191 -17.69 -13.38 -8.42
N ASP A 192 -18.36 -13.41 -7.27
CA ASP A 192 -17.76 -13.82 -5.99
C ASP A 192 -17.28 -15.29 -6.06
N VAL A 193 -18.04 -16.19 -6.73
CA VAL A 193 -17.60 -17.56 -7.02
C VAL A 193 -16.34 -17.59 -7.90
N LYS A 194 -16.26 -16.72 -8.92
CA LYS A 194 -15.06 -16.61 -9.77
C LYS A 194 -13.88 -15.96 -9.04
N ILE A 195 -14.10 -15.01 -8.13
CA ILE A 195 -13.08 -14.43 -7.24
C ILE A 195 -12.44 -15.52 -6.38
N ALA A 196 -13.26 -16.39 -5.79
CA ALA A 196 -12.76 -17.48 -4.96
C ALA A 196 -12.03 -18.59 -5.74
N SER A 197 -12.25 -18.68 -7.06
CA SER A 197 -11.70 -19.74 -7.92
C SER A 197 -10.75 -19.18 -8.98
N THR A 198 -11.26 -18.86 -10.17
CA THR A 198 -10.49 -18.49 -11.36
C THR A 198 -9.69 -17.18 -11.20
N LEU A 199 -10.24 -16.20 -10.49
CA LEU A 199 -9.62 -14.88 -10.25
C LEU A 199 -8.83 -14.82 -8.94
N ARG A 200 -8.78 -15.91 -8.15
CA ARG A 200 -8.09 -15.95 -6.85
C ARG A 200 -6.62 -15.53 -6.96
N ILE A 201 -5.99 -15.81 -8.09
CA ILE A 201 -4.58 -15.46 -8.35
C ILE A 201 -4.29 -13.95 -8.22
N TYR A 202 -5.31 -13.11 -8.41
CA TYR A 202 -5.21 -11.66 -8.29
C TYR A 202 -5.57 -11.13 -6.91
N SER A 203 -5.98 -11.99 -5.98
CA SER A 203 -6.23 -11.58 -4.60
C SER A 203 -4.92 -11.31 -3.87
N GLN A 204 -4.90 -10.28 -3.01
CA GLN A 204 -3.72 -9.99 -2.19
C GLN A 204 -3.39 -11.15 -1.24
N THR A 205 -4.40 -11.88 -0.77
CA THR A 205 -4.22 -13.07 0.05
C THR A 205 -3.44 -14.17 -0.67
N HIS A 206 -3.78 -14.45 -1.94
CA HIS A 206 -3.04 -15.44 -2.71
C HIS A 206 -1.61 -15.01 -3.01
N GLN A 207 -1.37 -13.74 -3.33
CA GLN A 207 -0.02 -13.21 -3.54
C GLN A 207 0.85 -13.34 -2.28
N ARG A 208 0.25 -13.12 -1.10
CA ARG A 208 0.93 -13.37 0.19
C ARG A 208 1.22 -14.86 0.43
N GLU A 209 0.28 -15.75 0.12
CA GLU A 209 0.47 -17.20 0.21
C GLU A 209 1.59 -17.69 -0.73
N GLU A 210 1.64 -17.21 -1.98
CA GLU A 210 2.70 -17.49 -2.96
C GLU A 210 4.06 -16.97 -2.48
N ALA A 211 4.12 -15.71 -2.01
CA ALA A 211 5.35 -15.14 -1.47
C ALA A 211 5.88 -15.96 -0.27
N PHE A 212 4.97 -16.40 0.62
CA PHE A 212 5.33 -17.27 1.74
C PHE A 212 5.86 -18.64 1.27
N LYS A 213 5.22 -19.26 0.26
CA LYS A 213 5.70 -20.52 -0.34
C LYS A 213 7.09 -20.36 -0.98
N LEU A 214 7.34 -19.25 -1.66
CA LEU A 214 8.65 -18.96 -2.25
C LEU A 214 9.73 -18.80 -1.17
N LEU A 215 9.42 -18.11 -0.06
CA LEU A 215 10.32 -18.01 1.09
C LEU A 215 10.56 -19.36 1.77
N GLN A 216 9.54 -20.22 1.85
CA GLN A 216 9.70 -21.58 2.36
C GLN A 216 10.62 -22.41 1.45
N GLN A 217 10.41 -22.36 0.13
CA GLN A 217 11.27 -23.05 -0.84
C GLN A 217 12.72 -22.57 -0.78
N GLN A 218 12.93 -21.25 -0.62
CA GLN A 218 14.27 -20.69 -0.43
C GLN A 218 14.93 -21.25 0.85
N THR A 219 14.16 -21.35 1.93
CA THR A 219 14.63 -21.89 3.21
C THR A 219 14.97 -23.38 3.10
N GLU A 220 14.16 -24.16 2.38
CA GLU A 220 14.41 -25.58 2.08
C GLU A 220 15.63 -25.80 1.17
N ALA A 221 16.00 -24.81 0.35
CA ALA A 221 17.20 -24.86 -0.49
C ALA A 221 18.50 -24.49 0.26
N MET A 222 18.44 -23.82 1.41
CA MET A 222 19.62 -23.41 2.17
C MET A 222 20.48 -24.59 2.68
N PRO A 223 19.94 -25.71 3.16
CA PRO A 223 20.73 -26.89 3.51
C PRO A 223 21.51 -27.46 2.32
N VAL A 224 20.92 -27.48 1.12
CA VAL A 224 21.60 -27.95 -0.11
C VAL A 224 22.72 -27.02 -0.51
N LEU A 225 22.52 -25.70 -0.38
CA LEU A 225 23.55 -24.69 -0.58
C LEU A 225 24.70 -24.86 0.43
N MET A 226 24.37 -25.13 1.70
CA MET A 226 25.35 -25.40 2.75
C MET A 226 26.15 -26.68 2.47
N ASP A 227 25.49 -27.76 2.05
CA ASP A 227 26.11 -29.03 1.70
C ASP A 227 27.03 -28.90 0.46
N ARG A 228 26.62 -28.09 -0.53
CA ARG A 228 27.46 -27.74 -1.69
C ARG A 228 28.69 -26.93 -1.28
N LEU A 229 28.54 -25.98 -0.35
CA LEU A 229 29.66 -25.22 0.20
C LEU A 229 30.61 -26.12 1.01
N GLN A 230 30.09 -27.01 1.84
CA GLN A 230 30.89 -28.01 2.57
C GLN A 230 31.63 -28.94 1.61
N THR A 231 30.97 -29.42 0.56
CA THR A 231 31.60 -30.23 -0.49
C THR A 231 32.71 -29.47 -1.22
N MET A 232 32.52 -28.17 -1.46
CA MET A 232 33.53 -27.32 -2.07
C MET A 232 34.74 -27.14 -1.16
N VAL A 233 34.53 -26.89 0.14
CA VAL A 233 35.60 -26.82 1.14
C VAL A 233 36.36 -28.14 1.21
N ALA A 234 35.67 -29.28 1.29
CA ALA A 234 36.29 -30.60 1.30
C ALA A 234 37.11 -30.88 0.02
N ARG A 235 36.65 -30.44 -1.16
CA ARG A 235 37.45 -30.54 -2.40
C ARG A 235 38.69 -29.65 -2.38
N ILE A 236 38.61 -28.47 -1.76
CA ILE A 236 39.77 -27.58 -1.62
C ILE A 236 40.81 -28.21 -0.69
N GLU A 237 40.39 -28.80 0.43
CA GLU A 237 41.26 -29.56 1.33
C GLU A 237 41.92 -30.74 0.60
N GLN A 238 41.14 -31.54 -0.13
CA GLN A 238 41.67 -32.67 -0.89
C GLN A 238 42.64 -32.22 -2.00
N HIS A 239 42.35 -31.10 -2.68
CA HIS A 239 43.26 -30.53 -3.67
C HIS A 239 44.58 -30.02 -3.06
N SER A 240 44.51 -29.46 -1.84
CA SER A 240 45.67 -29.04 -1.05
C SER A 240 46.56 -30.23 -0.68
N GLU A 241 45.96 -31.35 -0.27
CA GLU A 241 46.66 -32.59 0.04
C GLU A 241 47.32 -33.19 -1.21
N ASP A 242 46.57 -33.31 -2.32
CA ASP A 242 47.09 -33.78 -3.62
C ASP A 242 48.25 -32.92 -4.14
N ALA A 243 48.14 -31.59 -3.98
CA ALA A 243 49.19 -30.66 -4.38
C ALA A 243 50.44 -30.81 -3.50
N SER A 244 50.26 -30.97 -2.18
CA SER A 244 51.35 -31.21 -1.24
C SER A 244 52.05 -32.54 -1.50
N GLU A 245 51.29 -33.59 -1.82
CA GLU A 245 51.83 -34.90 -2.18
C GLU A 245 52.61 -34.84 -3.50
N ARG A 246 52.07 -34.16 -4.53
CA ARG A 246 52.82 -33.92 -5.79
C ARG A 246 54.10 -33.13 -5.57
N GLN A 247 54.07 -32.13 -4.70
CA GLN A 247 55.25 -31.35 -4.35
C GLN A 247 56.30 -32.21 -3.63
N ARG A 248 55.87 -33.09 -2.71
CA ARG A 248 56.76 -34.05 -2.04
C ARG A 248 57.38 -35.05 -3.02
N ILE A 249 56.58 -35.65 -3.90
CA ILE A 249 57.06 -36.58 -4.94
C ILE A 249 58.07 -35.86 -5.86
N SER A 250 57.80 -34.60 -6.23
CA SER A 250 58.73 -33.79 -7.03
C SER A 250 60.04 -33.51 -6.30
N GLN A 251 60.00 -33.25 -4.99
CA GLN A 251 61.20 -33.06 -4.17
C GLN A 251 62.00 -34.35 -4.05
N ASP A 252 61.34 -35.48 -3.81
CA ASP A 252 61.99 -36.80 -3.75
C ASP A 252 62.65 -37.16 -5.08
N ALA A 253 61.96 -36.92 -6.21
CA ALA A 253 62.51 -37.12 -7.55
C ALA A 253 63.70 -36.21 -7.85
N PHE A 254 63.66 -34.95 -7.39
CA PHE A 254 64.78 -34.03 -7.49
C PHE A 254 65.99 -34.51 -6.68
N HIS A 255 65.77 -34.99 -5.44
CA HIS A 255 66.83 -35.55 -4.60
C HIS A 255 67.43 -36.82 -5.19
N ALA A 256 66.61 -37.72 -5.73
CA ALA A 256 67.08 -38.94 -6.41
C ALA A 256 67.92 -38.62 -7.65
N SER A 257 67.44 -37.70 -8.51
CA SER A 257 68.17 -37.23 -9.69
C SER A 257 69.50 -36.59 -9.32
N THR A 258 69.50 -35.77 -8.27
CA THR A 258 70.72 -35.13 -7.75
C THR A 258 71.73 -36.19 -7.25
N SER A 259 71.27 -37.20 -6.52
CA SER A 259 72.11 -38.31 -6.06
C SER A 259 72.70 -39.12 -7.22
N GLU A 260 71.91 -39.39 -8.26
CA GLU A 260 72.36 -40.07 -9.47
C GLU A 260 73.43 -39.26 -10.22
N ILE A 261 73.25 -37.94 -10.33
CA ILE A 261 74.23 -37.03 -10.94
C ILE A 261 75.53 -37.03 -10.13
N TYR A 262 75.46 -36.96 -8.80
CA TYR A 262 76.65 -37.05 -7.94
C TYR A 262 77.34 -38.41 -8.04
N ALA A 263 76.60 -39.51 -8.16
CA ALA A 263 77.17 -40.85 -8.36
C ALA A 263 77.85 -40.97 -9.74
N LYS A 264 77.24 -40.41 -10.80
CA LYS A 264 77.86 -40.35 -12.14
C LYS A 264 79.13 -39.51 -12.15
N LEU A 265 79.15 -38.40 -11.40
CA LEU A 265 80.33 -37.57 -11.24
C LEU A 265 81.45 -38.33 -10.52
N ALA A 266 81.12 -39.06 -9.44
CA ALA A 266 82.08 -39.89 -8.72
C ALA A 266 82.65 -41.02 -9.61
N ALA A 267 81.80 -41.70 -10.37
CA ALA A 267 82.22 -42.74 -11.31
C ALA A 267 83.09 -42.19 -12.45
N SER A 268 82.79 -40.98 -12.95
CA SER A 268 83.63 -40.29 -13.96
C SER A 268 85.01 -39.95 -13.42
N VAL A 269 85.11 -39.54 -12.15
CA VAL A 269 86.39 -39.24 -11.50
C VAL A 269 87.18 -40.53 -11.25
N GLU A 270 86.52 -41.60 -10.79
CA GLU A 270 87.15 -42.92 -10.62
C GLU A 270 87.69 -43.46 -11.96
N GLN A 271 86.90 -43.38 -13.03
CA GLN A 271 87.29 -43.82 -14.36
C GLN A 271 88.49 -43.02 -14.89
N SER A 272 88.49 -41.70 -14.72
CA SER A 272 89.60 -40.85 -15.13
C SER A 272 90.90 -41.18 -14.37
N LEU A 273 90.81 -41.55 -13.09
CA LEU A 273 91.95 -42.03 -12.29
C LEU A 273 92.45 -43.40 -12.76
N LYS A 274 91.53 -44.31 -13.10
CA LYS A 274 91.86 -45.65 -13.63
C LYS A 274 92.55 -45.56 -14.98
N ASP A 275 92.06 -44.70 -15.88
CA ASP A 275 92.64 -44.48 -17.20
C ASP A 275 94.04 -43.85 -17.07
N SER A 276 94.23 -42.88 -16.16
CA SER A 276 95.54 -42.26 -15.89
C SER A 276 96.58 -43.25 -15.34
N VAL A 277 96.15 -44.24 -14.54
CA VAL A 277 97.04 -45.29 -14.00
C VAL A 277 97.38 -46.33 -15.07
N THR A 278 96.44 -46.66 -15.95
CA THR A 278 96.65 -47.61 -17.04
C THR A 278 97.56 -47.04 -18.13
N GLU A 279 97.45 -45.74 -18.41
CA GLU A 279 98.35 -44.98 -19.29
C GLU A 279 99.79 -44.95 -18.73
N SER A 280 99.94 -44.76 -17.41
CA SER A 280 101.24 -44.79 -16.72
C SER A 280 101.90 -46.18 -16.74
N ALA A 281 101.11 -47.26 -16.68
CA ALA A 281 101.63 -48.64 -16.78
C ALA A 281 102.07 -49.00 -18.22
N ARG A 282 101.42 -48.47 -19.25
CA ARG A 282 101.85 -48.62 -20.65
C ARG A 282 103.16 -47.88 -20.94
N ALA A 283 103.35 -46.69 -20.36
CA ALA A 283 104.59 -45.92 -20.50
C ALA A 283 105.81 -46.63 -19.87
N ALA A 284 105.61 -47.38 -18.77
CA ALA A 284 106.67 -48.16 -18.13
C ALA A 284 107.03 -49.45 -18.91
N SER A 285 106.08 -50.06 -19.62
CA SER A 285 106.30 -51.30 -20.38
C SER A 285 106.98 -51.09 -21.74
N ALA A 286 107.02 -49.87 -22.27
CA ALA A 286 107.65 -49.56 -23.56
C ALA A 286 109.18 -49.34 -23.48
N ALA A 287 109.77 -49.33 -22.28
CA ALA A 287 111.18 -48.94 -22.07
C ALA A 287 112.18 -50.10 -21.96
N PHE A 288 111.73 -51.37 -21.82
CA PHE A 288 112.64 -52.48 -21.45
C PHE A 288 112.92 -53.55 -22.52
N GLN A 289 112.62 -53.31 -23.80
CA GLN A 289 112.74 -54.38 -24.82
C GLN A 289 114.00 -54.41 -25.74
N PRO A 290 114.81 -53.35 -25.97
CA PRO A 290 115.90 -53.43 -26.95
C PRO A 290 117.33 -53.23 -26.40
N VAL A 291 117.74 -53.96 -25.34
CA VAL A 291 119.17 -53.97 -24.91
C VAL A 291 119.77 -55.39 -24.82
N MET A 292 118.97 -56.45 -24.94
CA MET A 292 119.45 -57.84 -24.86
C MET A 292 119.82 -58.48 -26.22
N ALA A 293 119.86 -57.74 -27.34
CA ALA A 293 119.92 -58.35 -28.68
C ALA A 293 120.96 -57.80 -29.67
N SER A 294 121.88 -56.93 -29.27
CA SER A 294 122.83 -56.38 -30.27
C SER A 294 124.15 -55.92 -29.69
N THR A 295 125.01 -56.88 -29.28
CA THR A 295 126.44 -56.94 -29.68
C THR A 295 127.14 -58.16 -29.08
N MET A 296 126.51 -59.33 -29.22
CA MET A 296 127.21 -60.62 -29.33
C MET A 296 127.54 -60.82 -30.81
N ALA A 297 128.58 -60.15 -31.31
CA ALA A 297 129.20 -60.44 -32.61
C ALA A 297 130.55 -59.72 -32.71
N GLY A 298 131.63 -60.36 -32.25
CA GLY A 298 132.96 -59.80 -32.39
C GLY A 298 134.09 -60.55 -31.69
N LEU A 299 133.91 -61.83 -31.38
CA LEU A 299 135.03 -62.73 -31.12
C LEU A 299 135.39 -63.42 -32.44
N ALA A 300 136.68 -63.40 -32.79
CA ALA A 300 137.38 -64.26 -33.77
C ALA A 300 137.97 -63.56 -35.01
N ARG A 301 139.16 -62.95 -34.82
CA ARG A 301 140.37 -63.03 -35.67
C ARG A 301 141.44 -62.17 -34.98
N GLU A 302 142.68 -62.57 -34.72
CA GLU A 302 143.43 -63.76 -35.09
C GLU A 302 144.69 -63.78 -34.19
N THR A 303 144.85 -64.86 -33.44
CA THR A 303 145.87 -65.09 -32.39
C THR A 303 147.19 -65.59 -32.96
N ALA A 304 147.81 -64.92 -33.93
CA ALA A 304 149.07 -65.45 -34.46
C ALA A 304 150.03 -64.42 -35.06
N SER A 305 150.50 -63.46 -34.26
CA SER A 305 151.93 -63.12 -34.25
C SER A 305 152.32 -62.17 -33.11
N LEU A 306 153.08 -62.70 -32.16
CA LEU A 306 154.22 -62.07 -31.46
C LEU A 306 153.96 -60.94 -30.45
N HIS A 307 153.31 -61.31 -29.35
CA HIS A 307 153.97 -61.64 -28.07
C HIS A 307 155.33 -60.99 -27.65
N ALA A 308 155.59 -59.70 -27.95
CA ALA A 308 156.78 -59.04 -27.40
C ALA A 308 156.60 -57.58 -26.91
N ALA A 309 155.37 -57.06 -26.82
CA ALA A 309 155.16 -55.68 -26.37
C ALA A 309 153.86 -55.47 -25.57
N VAL A 310 153.60 -56.27 -24.53
CA VAL A 310 152.38 -56.15 -23.69
C VAL A 310 152.66 -55.87 -22.21
N THR A 311 153.89 -55.96 -21.72
CA THR A 311 154.13 -55.78 -20.28
C THR A 311 154.12 -54.30 -19.83
N GLN A 312 154.18 -53.32 -20.74
CA GLN A 312 154.34 -51.91 -20.36
C GLN A 312 153.04 -51.07 -20.40
N ALA A 313 151.93 -51.60 -20.93
CA ALA A 313 150.71 -50.82 -21.19
C ALA A 313 149.55 -51.03 -20.18
N VAL A 314 149.64 -52.01 -19.27
CA VAL A 314 148.51 -52.33 -18.36
C VAL A 314 148.47 -51.44 -17.10
N THR A 315 149.57 -50.80 -16.73
CA THR A 315 149.62 -50.01 -15.49
C THR A 315 148.99 -48.61 -15.62
N GLN A 316 148.85 -48.07 -16.83
CA GLN A 316 148.42 -46.69 -17.06
C GLN A 316 146.90 -46.54 -17.28
N GLN A 317 146.17 -47.64 -17.48
CA GLN A 317 144.74 -47.62 -17.83
C GLN A 317 143.80 -47.84 -16.63
N LEU A 318 144.30 -48.30 -15.49
CA LEU A 318 143.47 -48.59 -14.30
C LEU A 318 143.16 -47.35 -13.44
N ASP A 319 143.96 -46.27 -13.50
CA ASP A 319 143.66 -45.03 -12.75
C ASP A 319 142.64 -44.12 -13.47
N GLY A 320 142.54 -44.20 -14.80
CA GLY A 320 141.65 -43.34 -15.59
C GLY A 320 140.16 -43.73 -15.52
N LEU A 321 139.85 -45.00 -15.29
CA LEU A 321 138.46 -45.51 -15.24
C LEU A 321 137.78 -45.23 -13.90
N THR A 322 138.55 -45.16 -12.81
CA THR A 322 138.01 -44.92 -11.46
C THR A 322 137.50 -43.49 -11.29
N ASN A 323 138.21 -42.48 -11.82
CA ASN A 323 137.77 -41.08 -11.78
C ASN A 323 136.55 -40.78 -12.68
N ALA A 324 136.42 -41.49 -13.81
CA ALA A 324 135.30 -41.29 -14.72
C ALA A 324 133.95 -41.80 -14.15
N PHE A 325 133.98 -42.88 -13.37
CA PHE A 325 132.79 -43.46 -12.74
C PHE A 325 132.25 -42.64 -11.56
N GLU A 326 133.12 -42.06 -10.73
CA GLU A 326 132.68 -41.15 -9.65
C GLU A 326 132.02 -39.88 -10.21
N THR A 327 132.62 -39.29 -11.26
CA THR A 327 132.13 -38.05 -11.86
C THR A 327 130.77 -38.24 -12.57
N SER A 328 130.54 -39.39 -13.20
CA SER A 328 129.27 -39.71 -13.87
C SER A 328 128.13 -39.95 -12.87
N THR A 329 128.41 -40.64 -11.76
CA THR A 329 127.40 -40.98 -10.74
C THR A 329 126.92 -39.73 -10.00
N ALA A 330 127.83 -38.79 -9.70
CA ALA A 330 127.49 -37.51 -9.10
C ALA A 330 126.58 -36.64 -10.00
N ARG A 331 126.79 -36.67 -11.33
CA ARG A 331 125.99 -35.90 -12.29
C ARG A 331 124.56 -36.42 -12.43
N VAL A 332 124.39 -37.74 -12.45
CA VAL A 332 123.06 -38.36 -12.53
C VAL A 332 122.26 -38.11 -11.25
N ALA A 333 122.91 -38.18 -10.09
CA ALA A 333 122.29 -37.83 -8.81
C ALA A 333 121.85 -36.35 -8.75
N ASP A 334 122.67 -35.42 -9.25
CA ASP A 334 122.32 -33.99 -9.30
C ASP A 334 121.15 -33.70 -10.25
N VAL A 335 121.10 -34.34 -11.42
CA VAL A 335 120.00 -34.19 -12.38
C VAL A 335 118.70 -34.80 -11.85
N TRP A 336 118.76 -35.96 -11.20
CA TRP A 336 117.58 -36.60 -10.58
C TRP A 336 117.05 -35.77 -9.41
N THR A 337 117.93 -35.25 -8.56
CA THR A 337 117.54 -34.38 -7.44
C THR A 337 116.90 -33.09 -7.94
N LYS A 338 117.41 -32.50 -9.03
CA LYS A 338 116.78 -31.36 -9.70
C LYS A 338 115.41 -31.70 -10.27
N ALA A 339 115.27 -32.81 -10.98
CA ALA A 339 114.00 -33.24 -11.57
C ALA A 339 112.91 -33.48 -10.50
N VAL A 340 113.26 -34.12 -9.39
CA VAL A 340 112.33 -34.34 -8.26
C VAL A 340 111.96 -33.01 -7.58
N ALA A 341 112.91 -32.08 -7.42
CA ALA A 341 112.62 -30.76 -6.87
C ALA A 341 111.72 -29.92 -7.81
N GLU A 342 111.91 -30.03 -9.13
CA GLU A 342 111.05 -29.40 -10.14
C GLU A 342 109.63 -29.97 -10.10
N GLN A 343 109.49 -31.30 -10.01
CA GLN A 343 108.22 -32.00 -9.90
C GLN A 343 107.48 -31.64 -8.60
N GLN A 344 108.20 -31.54 -7.49
CA GLN A 344 107.61 -31.17 -6.20
C GLN A 344 107.09 -29.73 -6.22
N ARG A 345 107.84 -28.77 -6.79
CA ARG A 345 107.35 -27.40 -7.00
C ARG A 345 106.14 -27.32 -7.93
N ALA A 346 106.14 -28.10 -9.01
CA ALA A 346 105.01 -28.13 -9.95
C ALA A 346 103.74 -28.67 -9.27
N ASN A 347 103.85 -29.73 -8.47
CA ASN A 347 102.72 -30.25 -7.68
C ASN A 347 102.23 -29.26 -6.61
N GLU A 348 103.14 -28.55 -5.96
CA GLU A 348 102.77 -27.53 -4.97
C GLU A 348 102.02 -26.36 -5.61
N THR A 349 102.47 -25.95 -6.80
CA THR A 349 101.82 -24.88 -7.59
C THR A 349 100.43 -25.32 -8.06
N LEU A 350 100.28 -26.56 -8.55
CA LEU A 350 98.99 -27.11 -8.95
C LEU A 350 98.00 -27.20 -7.76
N ALA A 351 98.47 -27.63 -6.59
CA ALA A 351 97.65 -27.69 -5.39
C ALA A 351 97.23 -26.30 -4.90
N GLN A 352 98.10 -25.30 -5.04
CA GLN A 352 97.76 -23.89 -4.75
C GLN A 352 96.74 -23.34 -5.74
N ASP A 353 96.90 -23.58 -7.04
CA ASP A 353 95.95 -23.13 -8.06
C ASP A 353 94.57 -23.79 -7.91
N LEU A 354 94.53 -25.08 -7.58
CA LEU A 354 93.27 -25.80 -7.33
C LEU A 354 92.55 -25.25 -6.09
N ARG A 355 93.29 -24.99 -5.00
CA ARG A 355 92.73 -24.41 -3.78
C ARG A 355 92.22 -22.98 -4.05
N ALA A 356 92.99 -22.16 -4.78
CA ALA A 356 92.58 -20.82 -5.19
C ALA A 356 91.38 -20.81 -6.15
N SER A 357 91.21 -21.85 -6.96
CA SER A 357 90.03 -22.05 -7.82
C SER A 357 88.79 -22.42 -7.00
N GLN A 358 88.93 -23.31 -6.01
CA GLN A 358 87.84 -23.72 -5.13
C GLN A 358 87.39 -22.57 -4.22
N ASP A 359 88.33 -21.80 -3.66
CA ASP A 359 88.03 -20.62 -2.86
C ASP A 359 87.32 -19.54 -3.68
N ARG A 360 87.74 -19.32 -4.94
CA ARG A 360 87.04 -18.40 -5.86
C ARG A 360 85.62 -18.85 -6.15
N PHE A 361 85.42 -20.15 -6.39
CA PHE A 361 84.10 -20.70 -6.66
C PHE A 361 83.18 -20.60 -5.44
N ALA A 362 83.68 -20.95 -4.24
CA ALA A 362 82.94 -20.80 -2.99
C ALA A 362 82.54 -19.34 -2.75
N GLY A 363 83.48 -18.40 -2.90
CA GLY A 363 83.20 -16.97 -2.75
C GLY A 363 82.18 -16.44 -3.76
N THR A 364 82.30 -16.80 -5.05
CA THR A 364 81.31 -16.36 -6.07
C THR A 364 79.95 -17.03 -5.91
N PHE A 365 79.90 -18.27 -5.43
CA PHE A 365 78.65 -18.96 -5.15
C PHE A 365 77.94 -18.35 -3.93
N GLU A 366 78.66 -18.08 -2.84
CA GLU A 366 78.13 -17.43 -1.65
C GLU A 366 77.59 -16.03 -1.98
N GLU A 367 78.37 -15.23 -2.70
CA GLU A 367 77.98 -13.88 -3.13
C GLU A 367 76.72 -13.90 -4.02
N ARG A 368 76.62 -14.83 -4.98
CA ARG A 368 75.43 -14.96 -5.83
C ARG A 368 74.21 -15.47 -5.08
N SER A 369 74.39 -16.36 -4.10
CA SER A 369 73.30 -16.94 -3.31
C SER A 369 72.70 -15.88 -2.37
N VAL A 370 73.55 -15.12 -1.67
CA VAL A 370 73.13 -13.98 -0.84
C VAL A 370 72.44 -12.93 -1.71
N ALA A 371 73.02 -12.56 -2.85
CA ALA A 371 72.43 -11.57 -3.76
C ALA A 371 71.12 -12.04 -4.44
N LEU A 372 70.83 -13.34 -4.46
CA LEU A 372 69.54 -13.88 -4.94
C LEU A 372 68.50 -13.79 -3.82
N VAL A 373 68.84 -14.23 -2.60
CA VAL A 373 67.96 -14.19 -1.43
C VAL A 373 67.59 -12.73 -1.11
N ASP A 374 68.56 -11.81 -1.10
CA ASP A 374 68.31 -10.39 -0.89
C ASP A 374 67.36 -9.80 -1.94
N ARG A 375 67.50 -10.21 -3.20
CA ARG A 375 66.59 -9.76 -4.28
C ARG A 375 65.17 -10.30 -4.13
N VAL A 376 65.04 -11.56 -3.69
CA VAL A 376 63.72 -12.17 -3.44
C VAL A 376 63.07 -11.54 -2.22
N ALA A 377 63.83 -11.34 -1.13
CA ALA A 377 63.37 -10.66 0.08
C ALA A 377 62.92 -9.23 -0.23
N ALA A 378 63.75 -8.44 -0.93
CA ALA A 378 63.40 -7.08 -1.33
C ALA A 378 62.16 -7.03 -2.23
N ARG A 379 61.98 -8.01 -3.13
CA ARG A 379 60.79 -8.08 -3.98
C ARG A 379 59.54 -8.47 -3.21
N LEU A 380 59.64 -9.37 -2.24
CA LEU A 380 58.54 -9.72 -1.33
C LEU A 380 58.16 -8.53 -0.45
N ASP A 381 59.13 -7.83 0.14
CA ASP A 381 58.90 -6.60 0.93
C ASP A 381 58.23 -5.51 0.08
N THR A 382 58.69 -5.31 -1.15
CA THR A 382 58.08 -4.33 -2.06
C THR A 382 56.64 -4.74 -2.41
N THR A 383 56.39 -6.02 -2.63
CA THR A 383 55.05 -6.52 -2.97
C THR A 383 54.10 -6.43 -1.76
N ALA A 384 54.58 -6.78 -0.57
CA ALA A 384 53.85 -6.64 0.68
C ALA A 384 53.53 -5.17 0.98
N GLY A 385 54.50 -4.27 0.79
CA GLY A 385 54.32 -2.82 0.89
C GLY A 385 53.25 -2.30 -0.07
N ASN A 386 53.32 -2.67 -1.35
CA ASN A 386 52.33 -2.26 -2.36
C ASN A 386 50.92 -2.80 -2.05
N VAL A 387 50.81 -4.03 -1.55
CA VAL A 387 49.52 -4.62 -1.17
C VAL A 387 48.96 -3.93 0.08
N ALA A 388 49.79 -3.62 1.08
CA ALA A 388 49.39 -2.88 2.26
C ALA A 388 48.95 -1.45 1.93
N GLU A 389 49.66 -0.76 1.02
CA GLU A 389 49.26 0.56 0.52
C GLU A 389 47.93 0.50 -0.24
N ALA A 390 47.76 -0.46 -1.14
CA ALA A 390 46.52 -0.63 -1.89
C ALA A 390 45.33 -0.95 -0.96
N TRP A 391 45.56 -1.74 0.09
CA TRP A 391 44.54 -2.02 1.11
C TRP A 391 44.22 -0.79 1.96
N ASN A 392 45.22 -0.03 2.37
CA ASN A 392 45.01 1.22 3.11
C ASN A 392 44.27 2.27 2.27
N ASP A 393 44.58 2.40 0.98
CA ASP A 393 43.88 3.28 0.06
C ASP A 393 42.43 2.83 -0.16
N ALA A 394 42.17 1.51 -0.26
CA ALA A 394 40.83 0.97 -0.33
C ALA A 394 40.02 1.23 0.95
N LEU A 395 40.62 1.02 2.14
CA LEU A 395 40.02 1.33 3.44
C LEU A 395 39.73 2.82 3.60
N ALA A 396 40.64 3.70 3.16
CA ALA A 396 40.44 5.15 3.20
C ALA A 396 39.31 5.60 2.27
N LYS A 397 39.24 5.05 1.05
CA LYS A 397 38.13 5.28 0.11
C LYS A 397 36.81 4.77 0.66
N GLN A 398 36.80 3.61 1.31
CA GLN A 398 35.62 3.05 1.94
C GLN A 398 35.16 3.90 3.13
N ALA A 399 36.07 4.35 4.00
CA ALA A 399 35.78 5.23 5.12
C ALA A 399 35.17 6.57 4.66
N SER A 400 35.78 7.20 3.65
CA SER A 400 35.26 8.44 3.05
C SER A 400 33.89 8.24 2.39
N ALA A 401 33.67 7.11 1.72
CA ALA A 401 32.37 6.78 1.14
C ALA A 401 31.30 6.56 2.23
N HIS A 402 31.63 5.89 3.33
CA HIS A 402 30.73 5.70 4.47
C HIS A 402 30.42 7.01 5.17
N GLU A 403 31.40 7.87 5.40
CA GLU A 403 31.20 9.21 5.97
C GLU A 403 30.29 10.05 5.08
N GLY A 404 30.54 10.06 3.76
CA GLY A 404 29.68 10.75 2.80
C GLY A 404 28.27 10.15 2.68
N LEU A 405 28.08 8.87 3.01
CA LEU A 405 26.76 8.24 3.10
C LEU A 405 26.05 8.60 4.41
N ALA A 406 26.77 8.60 5.53
CA ALA A 406 26.27 8.99 6.84
C ALA A 406 25.81 10.46 6.84
N THR A 407 26.61 11.37 6.30
CA THR A 407 26.24 12.79 6.17
C THR A 407 25.03 12.99 5.27
N ARG A 408 24.95 12.29 4.12
CA ARG A 408 23.77 12.36 3.25
C ARG A 408 22.51 11.80 3.92
N ASN A 409 22.66 10.74 4.72
CA ASN A 409 21.55 10.15 5.45
C ASN A 409 21.07 11.06 6.59
N GLU A 410 21.99 11.68 7.34
CA GLU A 410 21.68 12.71 8.33
C GLU A 410 20.95 13.90 7.69
N GLN A 411 21.46 14.42 6.56
CA GLN A 411 20.82 15.50 5.82
C GLN A 411 19.42 15.11 5.32
N ALA A 412 19.25 13.88 4.83
CA ALA A 412 17.94 13.37 4.41
C ALA A 412 16.97 13.26 5.57
N LEU A 413 17.41 12.80 6.74
CA LEU A 413 16.59 12.72 7.96
C LEU A 413 16.20 14.11 8.47
N VAL A 414 17.13 15.07 8.49
CA VAL A 414 16.86 16.45 8.88
C VAL A 414 15.87 17.11 7.91
N ALA A 415 16.06 16.92 6.60
CA ALA A 415 15.16 17.44 5.58
C ALA A 415 13.75 16.80 5.68
N ALA A 416 13.68 15.49 5.90
CA ALA A 416 12.42 14.78 6.10
C ALA A 416 11.70 15.27 7.37
N SER A 417 12.43 15.47 8.48
CA SER A 417 11.88 16.02 9.72
C SER A 417 11.32 17.44 9.51
N ALA A 418 12.06 18.31 8.83
CA ALA A 418 11.61 19.67 8.52
C ALA A 418 10.36 19.69 7.61
N VAL A 419 10.30 18.81 6.61
CA VAL A 419 9.11 18.66 5.74
C VAL A 419 7.93 18.11 6.54
N PHE A 420 8.16 17.15 7.43
CA PHE A 420 7.13 16.59 8.29
C PHE A 420 6.58 17.65 9.26
N GLU A 421 7.44 18.45 9.88
CA GLU A 421 7.03 19.57 10.75
C GLU A 421 6.25 20.64 9.99
N ALA A 422 6.69 20.99 8.77
CA ALA A 422 5.96 21.92 7.90
C ALA A 422 4.58 21.35 7.49
N HIS A 423 4.49 20.06 7.20
CA HIS A 423 3.23 19.40 6.86
C HIS A 423 2.30 19.30 8.07
N ALA A 424 2.82 18.93 9.24
CA ALA A 424 2.04 18.83 10.48
C ALA A 424 1.47 20.20 10.89
N SER A 425 2.30 21.25 10.87
CA SER A 425 1.85 22.61 11.15
C SER A 425 0.84 23.11 10.11
N SER A 426 1.03 22.79 8.83
CA SER A 426 0.05 23.12 7.80
C SER A 426 -1.27 22.37 7.99
N LEU A 427 -1.24 21.09 8.37
CA LEU A 427 -2.43 20.29 8.63
C LEU A 427 -3.21 20.85 9.83
N VAL A 428 -2.52 21.15 10.93
CA VAL A 428 -3.13 21.78 12.12
C VAL A 428 -3.79 23.10 11.74
N ARG A 429 -3.09 23.95 10.96
CA ARG A 429 -3.64 25.22 10.50
C ARG A 429 -4.86 25.05 9.59
N VAL A 430 -4.86 24.06 8.69
CA VAL A 430 -6.01 23.75 7.83
C VAL A 430 -7.20 23.25 8.66
N VAL A 431 -6.97 22.36 9.64
CA VAL A 431 -8.02 21.87 10.54
C VAL A 431 -8.59 23.03 11.37
N GLN A 432 -7.73 23.89 11.92
CA GLN A 432 -8.16 25.04 12.71
C GLN A 432 -8.96 26.04 11.87
N THR A 433 -8.48 26.35 10.66
CA THR A 433 -9.21 27.20 9.70
C THR A 433 -10.55 26.58 9.30
N SER A 434 -10.60 25.26 9.09
CA SER A 434 -11.83 24.55 8.78
C SER A 434 -12.81 24.54 9.96
N HIS A 435 -12.30 24.48 11.20
CA HIS A 435 -13.12 24.56 12.40
C HIS A 435 -13.72 25.96 12.57
N ASP A 436 -12.90 27.00 12.41
CA ASP A 436 -13.33 28.39 12.49
C ASP A 436 -14.37 28.72 11.39
N ASP A 437 -14.15 28.25 10.16
CA ASP A 437 -15.10 28.43 9.05
C ASP A 437 -16.41 27.66 9.27
N LEU A 438 -16.34 26.43 9.81
CA LEU A 438 -17.54 25.67 10.19
C LEU A 438 -18.32 26.38 11.29
N GLN A 439 -17.65 26.87 12.33
CA GLN A 439 -18.28 27.58 13.43
C GLN A 439 -18.95 28.87 12.95
N ALA A 440 -18.26 29.65 12.09
CA ALA A 440 -18.83 30.85 11.48
C ALA A 440 -20.06 30.53 10.62
N LYS A 441 -20.01 29.46 9.81
CA LYS A 441 -21.16 29.02 8.99
C LYS A 441 -22.34 28.54 9.83
N LEU A 442 -22.10 27.81 10.92
CA LEU A 442 -23.14 27.38 11.83
C LEU A 442 -23.79 28.59 12.52
N GLN A 443 -22.99 29.53 13.02
CA GLN A 443 -23.49 30.74 13.65
C GLN A 443 -24.33 31.58 12.66
N ALA A 444 -23.85 31.79 11.44
CA ALA A 444 -24.58 32.51 10.40
C ALA A 444 -25.90 31.81 10.02
N ARG A 445 -25.89 30.47 9.95
CA ARG A 445 -27.10 29.68 9.66
C ARG A 445 -28.11 29.74 10.80
N ASP A 446 -27.66 29.68 12.05
CA ASP A 446 -28.52 29.80 13.23
C ASP A 446 -29.13 31.20 13.32
N GLU A 447 -28.36 32.24 13.04
CA GLU A 447 -28.84 33.63 13.01
C GLU A 447 -29.87 33.85 11.89
N ALA A 448 -29.61 33.30 10.70
CA ALA A 448 -30.56 33.31 9.57
C ALA A 448 -31.84 32.52 9.88
N ARG A 449 -31.73 31.40 10.61
CA ARG A 449 -32.88 30.60 11.04
C ARG A 449 -33.71 31.35 12.08
N LEU A 450 -33.06 31.97 13.07
CA LEU A 450 -33.72 32.74 14.13
C LEU A 450 -34.46 33.96 13.58
N THR A 451 -33.87 34.67 12.62
CA THR A 451 -34.53 35.77 11.92
C THR A 451 -35.74 35.27 11.13
N THR A 452 -35.59 34.22 10.32
CA THR A 452 -36.72 33.63 9.59
C THR A 452 -37.85 33.18 10.53
N TRP A 453 -37.52 32.60 11.68
CA TRP A 453 -38.50 32.16 12.66
C TRP A 453 -39.20 33.35 13.33
N THR A 454 -38.44 34.39 13.69
CA THR A 454 -38.97 35.63 14.24
C THR A 454 -39.94 36.28 13.25
N ASP A 455 -39.55 36.40 11.98
CA ASP A 455 -40.39 36.95 10.92
C ASP A 455 -41.67 36.13 10.73
N SER A 456 -41.57 34.80 10.74
CA SER A 456 -42.74 33.92 10.64
C SER A 456 -43.69 34.07 11.84
N LEU A 457 -43.16 34.21 13.05
CA LEU A 457 -43.97 34.43 14.26
C LEU A 457 -44.61 35.82 14.24
N THR A 458 -43.87 36.86 13.86
CA THR A 458 -44.41 38.21 13.70
C THR A 458 -45.50 38.25 12.64
N ALA A 459 -45.31 37.59 11.50
CA ALA A 459 -46.33 37.49 10.45
C ALA A 459 -47.58 36.75 10.94
N MET A 460 -47.41 35.67 11.71
CA MET A 460 -48.53 34.92 12.28
C MET A 460 -49.32 35.75 13.29
N VAL A 461 -48.63 36.46 14.20
CA VAL A 461 -49.26 37.37 15.17
C VAL A 461 -49.99 38.51 14.45
N ALA A 462 -49.40 39.08 13.41
CA ALA A 462 -50.06 40.12 12.61
C ALA A 462 -51.32 39.59 11.92
N ALA A 463 -51.26 38.40 11.30
CA ALA A 463 -52.42 37.77 10.66
C ALA A 463 -53.54 37.47 11.66
N LEU A 464 -53.21 36.93 12.83
CA LEU A 464 -54.16 36.69 13.92
C LEU A 464 -54.80 37.99 14.42
N LYS A 465 -54.01 39.06 14.57
CA LYS A 465 -54.51 40.38 14.97
C LYS A 465 -55.50 40.93 13.93
N THR A 466 -55.14 40.91 12.65
CA THR A 466 -56.03 41.36 11.57
C THR A 466 -57.32 40.54 11.52
N GLN A 467 -57.22 39.22 11.59
CA GLN A 467 -58.39 38.34 11.60
C GLN A 467 -59.31 38.62 12.80
N TRP A 468 -58.73 38.94 13.96
CA TRP A 468 -59.49 39.34 15.15
C TRP A 468 -60.18 40.69 14.98
N GLU A 469 -59.49 41.69 14.41
CA GLU A 469 -60.06 43.03 14.13
C GLU A 469 -61.22 42.94 13.13
N GLU A 470 -61.05 42.22 12.02
CA GLU A 470 -62.10 42.00 11.01
C GLU A 470 -63.32 41.27 11.59
N THR A 471 -63.09 40.22 12.38
CA THR A 471 -64.18 39.47 13.03
C THR A 471 -64.88 40.33 14.09
N GLY A 472 -64.13 41.14 14.84
CA GLY A 472 -64.66 42.06 15.85
C GLY A 472 -65.53 43.17 15.24
N GLU A 473 -65.10 43.75 14.12
CA GLU A 473 -65.88 44.76 13.39
C GLU A 473 -67.17 44.14 12.81
N GLY A 474 -67.09 42.94 12.23
CA GLY A 474 -68.27 42.21 11.75
C GLY A 474 -69.29 41.89 12.85
N VAL A 475 -68.81 41.55 14.05
CA VAL A 475 -69.67 41.32 15.23
C VAL A 475 -70.28 42.63 15.73
N ALA A 476 -69.50 43.72 15.80
CA ALA A 476 -69.99 45.02 16.24
C ALA A 476 -71.08 45.59 15.31
N ILE A 477 -70.89 45.50 13.99
CA ILE A 477 -71.90 45.90 13.00
C ILE A 477 -73.17 45.08 13.17
N ARG A 478 -73.05 43.76 13.31
CA ARG A 478 -74.21 42.88 13.48
C ARG A 478 -74.95 43.17 14.78
N GLN A 479 -74.25 43.53 15.85
CA GLN A 479 -74.87 43.91 17.12
C GLN A 479 -75.55 45.29 17.05
N GLN A 480 -74.98 46.24 16.31
CA GLN A 480 -75.60 47.53 16.02
C GLN A 480 -76.91 47.34 15.23
N ASP A 481 -76.90 46.52 14.17
CA ASP A 481 -78.09 46.20 13.38
C ASP A 481 -79.20 45.56 14.23
N ILE A 482 -78.83 44.68 15.16
CA ILE A 482 -79.77 44.08 16.12
C ILE A 482 -80.36 45.17 17.04
N CYS A 483 -79.52 46.02 17.62
CA CYS A 483 -79.96 47.12 18.49
C CYS A 483 -80.87 48.11 17.75
N ASP A 484 -80.54 48.47 16.51
CA ASP A 484 -81.33 49.39 15.69
C ASP A 484 -82.67 48.76 15.27
N THR A 485 -82.69 47.44 15.04
CA THR A 485 -83.93 46.69 14.77
C THR A 485 -84.80 46.63 16.02
N LEU A 486 -84.21 46.39 17.20
CA LEU A 486 -84.92 46.41 18.47
C LEU A 486 -85.49 47.81 18.78
N ALA A 487 -84.72 48.87 18.53
CA ALA A 487 -85.18 50.25 18.71
C ALA A 487 -86.35 50.59 17.79
N ARG A 488 -86.27 50.24 16.50
CA ARG A 488 -87.38 50.40 15.54
C ARG A 488 -88.62 49.62 15.96
N THR A 489 -88.44 48.37 16.38
CA THR A 489 -89.56 47.53 16.84
C THR A 489 -90.22 48.12 18.09
N ALA A 490 -89.44 48.67 19.03
CA ALA A 490 -89.96 49.33 20.21
C ALA A 490 -90.74 50.60 19.87
N ASP A 491 -90.27 51.39 18.90
CA ASP A 491 -90.94 52.61 18.42
C ASP A 491 -92.24 52.29 17.68
N ASP A 492 -92.25 51.25 16.83
CA ASP A 492 -93.44 50.75 16.16
C ASP A 492 -94.49 50.27 17.18
N ILE A 493 -94.07 49.51 18.21
CA ILE A 493 -94.95 49.06 19.29
C ILE A 493 -95.51 50.27 20.07
N ALA A 494 -94.68 51.26 20.40
CA ALA A 494 -95.12 52.44 21.12
C ALA A 494 -96.15 53.25 20.31
N THR A 495 -95.88 53.45 19.02
CA THR A 495 -96.76 54.13 18.08
C THR A 495 -98.09 53.41 17.92
N GLN A 496 -98.06 52.08 17.75
CA GLN A 496 -99.25 51.26 17.60
C GLN A 496 -100.05 51.20 18.91
N THR A 497 -99.38 51.13 20.06
CA THR A 497 -100.02 51.20 21.39
C THR A 497 -100.69 52.55 21.60
N GLN A 498 -100.05 53.66 21.20
CA GLN A 498 -100.62 55.00 21.31
C GLN A 498 -101.81 55.21 20.36
N ALA A 499 -101.73 54.69 19.13
CA ALA A 499 -102.85 54.69 18.20
C ALA A 499 -104.05 53.89 18.76
N HIS A 500 -103.80 52.68 19.26
CA HIS A 500 -104.83 51.86 19.89
C HIS A 500 -105.41 52.51 21.16
N ALA A 501 -104.59 53.13 22.01
CA ALA A 501 -105.07 53.86 23.18
C ALA A 501 -105.95 55.05 22.79
N SER A 502 -105.57 55.80 21.75
CA SER A 502 -106.35 56.93 21.24
C SER A 502 -107.69 56.49 20.64
N GLU A 503 -107.68 55.39 19.88
CA GLU A 503 -108.88 54.77 19.31
C GLU A 503 -109.80 54.25 20.43
N THR A 504 -109.23 53.60 21.44
CA THR A 504 -109.98 53.12 22.61
C THR A 504 -110.57 54.27 23.42
N ILE A 505 -109.83 55.36 23.62
CA ILE A 505 -110.35 56.57 24.29
C ILE A 505 -111.47 57.19 23.46
N ALA A 506 -111.33 57.27 22.14
CA ALA A 506 -112.39 57.77 21.26
C ALA A 506 -113.64 56.87 21.32
N GLU A 507 -113.48 55.56 21.38
CA GLU A 507 -114.57 54.59 21.50
C GLU A 507 -115.24 54.67 22.89
N ILE A 508 -114.45 54.86 23.96
CA ILE A 508 -114.97 55.12 25.31
C ILE A 508 -115.70 56.46 25.36
N SER A 509 -115.19 57.52 24.72
CA SER A 509 -115.89 58.80 24.60
C SER A 509 -117.21 58.66 23.85
N ARG A 510 -117.27 57.89 22.75
CA ARG A 510 -118.52 57.56 22.05
C ARG A 510 -119.48 56.74 22.92
N LEU A 511 -118.97 55.80 23.71
CA LEU A 511 -119.76 55.02 24.67
C LEU A 511 -120.28 55.87 25.83
N VAL A 512 -119.53 56.86 26.29
CA VAL A 512 -119.94 57.82 27.32
C VAL A 512 -120.98 58.80 26.78
N ASP A 513 -120.84 59.28 25.54
CA ASP A 513 -121.86 60.07 24.84
C ASP A 513 -123.14 59.23 24.61
N ALA A 514 -123.01 57.97 24.18
CA ALA A 514 -124.16 57.07 23.99
C ALA A 514 -124.82 56.64 25.32
N ALA A 515 -124.06 56.55 26.41
CA ALA A 515 -124.58 56.28 27.75
C ALA A 515 -125.30 57.49 28.37
N SER A 516 -125.09 58.70 27.83
CA SER A 516 -125.70 59.94 28.32
C SER A 516 -127.16 60.14 27.88
N GLU A 517 -127.66 59.36 26.91
CA GLU A 517 -129.04 59.48 26.39
C GLU A 517 -130.03 58.39 26.87
N ALA A 518 -129.68 57.55 27.85
CA ALA A 518 -130.43 56.33 28.13
C ALA A 518 -131.03 56.15 29.54
N PRO A 519 -132.01 56.95 30.00
CA PRO A 519 -132.91 56.52 31.06
C PRO A 519 -134.31 56.18 30.51
N LYS A 520 -134.43 55.23 29.57
CA LYS A 520 -135.67 54.46 29.30
C LYS A 520 -135.48 53.39 28.20
N ALA A 521 -135.35 52.13 28.64
CA ALA A 521 -135.92 50.90 28.05
C ALA A 521 -135.01 49.69 28.30
N ALA A 522 -134.87 49.33 29.57
CA ALA A 522 -134.36 48.03 29.98
C ALA A 522 -135.49 46.99 29.84
N ALA A 523 -135.49 46.22 28.74
CA ALA A 523 -136.20 44.93 28.67
C ALA A 523 -135.77 44.00 27.50
N GLU A 524 -134.99 44.45 26.50
CA GLU A 524 -134.59 43.59 25.35
C GLU A 524 -133.10 43.17 25.32
N ILE A 525 -132.28 43.62 26.27
CA ILE A 525 -130.80 43.54 26.19
C ILE A 525 -130.19 42.15 26.53
N VAL A 526 -130.98 41.16 26.96
CA VAL A 526 -130.42 39.86 27.40
C VAL A 526 -130.04 38.94 26.22
N ALA A 527 -130.59 39.15 25.02
CA ALA A 527 -130.19 38.40 23.82
C ALA A 527 -128.95 39.01 23.13
N GLU A 528 -128.84 40.35 23.13
CA GLU A 528 -127.75 41.07 22.46
C GLU A 528 -126.43 41.02 23.26
N LEU A 529 -126.51 40.92 24.60
CA LEU A 529 -125.33 40.75 25.47
C LEU A 529 -124.60 39.41 25.21
N ARG A 530 -125.30 38.37 24.75
CA ARG A 530 -124.72 37.04 24.49
C ARG A 530 -123.97 36.98 23.15
N GLN A 531 -124.39 37.80 22.18
CA GLN A 531 -123.73 37.95 20.88
C GLN A 531 -122.46 38.81 21.01
N LYS A 532 -122.52 39.96 21.71
CA LYS A 532 -121.36 40.85 21.92
C LYS A 532 -120.29 40.26 22.85
N LEU A 533 -120.65 39.42 23.82
CA LEU A 533 -119.66 38.70 24.64
C LEU A 533 -118.92 37.60 23.85
N SER A 534 -119.55 36.99 22.82
CA SER A 534 -118.83 36.07 21.92
C SER A 534 -117.84 36.80 21.00
N GLU A 535 -118.21 38.00 20.53
CA GLU A 535 -117.32 38.85 19.72
C GLU A 535 -116.14 39.43 20.54
N SER A 536 -116.36 39.72 21.82
CA SER A 536 -115.33 40.18 22.76
C SER A 536 -114.36 39.06 23.17
N MET A 537 -114.85 37.82 23.35
CA MET A 537 -113.97 36.69 23.64
C MET A 537 -113.09 36.31 22.44
N VAL A 538 -113.58 36.49 21.21
CA VAL A 538 -112.78 36.32 19.97
C VAL A 538 -111.70 37.40 19.86
N ARG A 539 -111.98 38.65 20.27
CA ARG A 539 -110.95 39.70 20.37
C ARG A 539 -109.92 39.42 21.47
N ASP A 540 -110.33 38.94 22.63
CA ASP A 540 -109.39 38.57 23.70
C ASP A 540 -108.56 37.33 23.34
N THR A 541 -109.12 36.37 22.58
CA THR A 541 -108.32 35.27 22.03
C THR A 541 -107.35 35.77 20.97
N ALA A 542 -107.76 36.69 20.09
CA ALA A 542 -106.84 37.32 19.13
C ALA A 542 -105.73 38.13 19.82
N MET A 543 -106.03 38.84 20.92
CA MET A 543 -105.01 39.57 21.69
C MET A 543 -104.07 38.63 22.46
N LEU A 544 -104.59 37.51 22.98
CA LEU A 544 -103.76 36.47 23.59
C LEU A 544 -102.91 35.75 22.54
N GLU A 545 -103.40 35.59 21.32
CA GLU A 545 -102.68 35.00 20.18
C GLU A 545 -101.58 35.96 19.68
N GLU A 546 -101.84 37.27 19.63
CA GLU A 546 -100.84 38.31 19.33
C GLU A 546 -99.77 38.37 20.43
N ARG A 547 -100.16 38.26 21.71
CA ARG A 547 -99.21 38.24 22.83
C ARG A 547 -98.42 36.94 22.88
N SER A 548 -99.03 35.80 22.55
CA SER A 548 -98.34 34.51 22.37
C SER A 548 -97.36 34.56 21.20
N ARG A 549 -97.71 35.26 20.11
CA ARG A 549 -96.85 35.48 18.95
C ARG A 549 -95.66 36.38 19.27
N LEU A 550 -95.86 37.45 20.04
CA LEU A 550 -94.77 38.31 20.52
C LEU A 550 -93.83 37.56 21.46
N LEU A 551 -94.36 36.75 22.40
CA LEU A 551 -93.54 35.90 23.27
C LEU A 551 -92.77 34.84 22.48
N ALA A 552 -93.39 34.20 21.48
CA ALA A 552 -92.71 33.25 20.59
C ALA A 552 -91.60 33.92 19.77
N THR A 553 -91.80 35.18 19.36
CA THR A 553 -90.76 35.95 18.64
C THR A 553 -89.60 36.30 19.56
N LEU A 554 -89.88 36.67 20.81
CA LEU A 554 -88.87 36.93 21.84
C LEU A 554 -88.09 35.66 22.21
N GLU A 555 -88.78 34.51 22.32
CA GLU A 555 -88.16 33.20 22.53
C GLU A 555 -87.25 32.81 21.37
N THR A 556 -87.69 33.04 20.13
CA THR A 556 -86.88 32.78 18.93
C THR A 556 -85.64 33.69 18.87
N LEU A 557 -85.77 34.96 19.27
CA LEU A 557 -84.63 35.88 19.35
C LEU A 557 -83.66 35.51 20.49
N LEU A 558 -84.19 35.07 21.64
CA LEU A 558 -83.37 34.60 22.76
C LEU A 558 -82.60 33.32 22.39
N ASP A 559 -83.26 32.41 21.68
CA ASP A 559 -82.63 31.20 21.13
C ASP A 559 -81.58 31.55 20.08
N ALA A 560 -81.83 32.54 19.21
CA ALA A 560 -80.83 33.00 18.24
C ALA A 560 -79.58 33.59 18.92
N VAL A 561 -79.74 34.35 20.01
CA VAL A 561 -78.62 34.90 20.79
C VAL A 561 -77.89 33.80 21.55
N ASN A 562 -78.59 32.86 22.19
CA ASN A 562 -77.98 31.71 22.86
C ASN A 562 -77.26 30.79 21.87
N HIS A 563 -77.83 30.59 20.67
CA HIS A 563 -77.21 29.82 19.60
C HIS A 563 -75.93 30.50 19.11
N ALA A 564 -75.97 31.81 18.84
CA ALA A 564 -74.79 32.58 18.44
C ALA A 564 -73.69 32.59 19.52
N SER A 565 -74.06 32.69 20.80
CA SER A 565 -73.10 32.59 21.91
C SER A 565 -72.49 31.19 22.04
N THR A 566 -73.27 30.15 21.76
CA THR A 566 -72.79 28.76 21.71
C THR A 566 -71.85 28.54 20.51
N GLU A 567 -72.19 29.05 19.33
CA GLU A 567 -71.31 29.01 18.16
C GLU A 567 -69.98 29.76 18.40
N GLN A 568 -70.02 30.92 19.06
CA GLN A 568 -68.81 31.64 19.46
C GLN A 568 -67.94 30.81 20.40
N ARG A 569 -68.53 30.14 21.40
CA ARG A 569 -67.80 29.29 22.32
C ARG A 569 -67.16 28.09 21.61
N VAL A 570 -67.87 27.48 20.67
CA VAL A 570 -67.35 26.38 19.83
C VAL A 570 -66.21 26.86 18.92
N ALA A 571 -66.31 28.06 18.35
CA ALA A 571 -65.26 28.65 17.52
C ALA A 571 -63.99 28.96 18.34
N VAL A 572 -64.14 29.44 19.59
CA VAL A 572 -63.02 29.66 20.51
C VAL A 572 -62.37 28.33 20.92
N ASP A 573 -63.15 27.31 21.26
CA ASP A 573 -62.61 25.97 21.58
C ASP A 573 -61.88 25.35 20.37
N ALA A 574 -62.39 25.56 19.15
CA ALA A 574 -61.73 25.13 17.92
C ALA A 574 -60.40 25.86 17.69
N LEU A 575 -60.33 27.18 17.92
CA LEU A 575 -59.09 27.97 17.81
C LEU A 575 -58.04 27.54 18.85
N VAL A 576 -58.45 27.29 20.10
CA VAL A 576 -57.57 26.80 21.17
C VAL A 576 -57.04 25.41 20.84
N THR A 577 -57.92 24.51 20.38
CA THR A 577 -57.53 23.15 19.97
C THR A 577 -56.56 23.19 18.79
N THR A 578 -56.85 24.00 17.77
CA THR A 578 -55.99 24.14 16.58
C THR A 578 -54.62 24.73 16.94
N SER A 579 -54.57 25.68 17.88
CA SER A 579 -53.31 26.27 18.36
C SER A 579 -52.49 25.26 19.16
N ALA A 580 -53.13 24.44 20.00
CA ALA A 580 -52.46 23.35 20.71
C ALA A 580 -51.89 22.29 19.74
N ASP A 581 -52.68 21.89 18.74
CA ASP A 581 -52.29 20.93 17.70
C ASP A 581 -51.11 21.42 16.84
N LEU A 582 -51.07 22.72 16.53
CA LEU A 582 -49.96 23.34 15.79
C LEU A 582 -48.70 23.44 16.64
N LEU A 583 -48.81 23.81 17.92
CA LEU A 583 -47.69 23.84 18.86
C LEU A 583 -47.10 22.44 19.08
N GLU A 584 -47.94 21.43 19.22
CA GLU A 584 -47.49 20.04 19.35
C GLU A 584 -46.74 19.58 18.09
N ARG A 585 -47.29 19.85 16.89
CA ARG A 585 -46.63 19.50 15.62
C ARG A 585 -45.29 20.19 15.41
N VAL A 586 -45.17 21.45 15.83
CA VAL A 586 -43.89 22.20 15.78
C VAL A 586 -42.89 21.60 16.76
N SER A 587 -43.34 21.24 17.97
CA SER A 587 -42.50 20.57 18.98
C SER A 587 -41.97 19.22 18.48
N THR A 588 -42.82 18.37 17.90
CA THR A 588 -42.40 17.07 17.36
C THR A 588 -41.39 17.24 16.22
N ARG A 589 -41.67 18.14 15.26
CA ARG A 589 -40.73 18.43 14.16
C ARG A 589 -39.39 18.98 14.65
N PHE A 590 -39.39 19.78 15.71
CA PHE A 590 -38.17 20.32 16.28
C PHE A 590 -37.33 19.23 16.93
N ILE A 591 -37.96 18.32 17.68
CA ILE A 591 -37.30 17.14 18.29
C ILE A 591 -36.71 16.24 17.20
N ASP A 592 -37.50 15.87 16.19
CA ASP A 592 -37.04 15.03 15.08
C ASP A 592 -35.85 15.67 14.32
N HIS A 593 -35.86 17.00 14.17
CA HIS A 593 -34.79 17.72 13.49
C HIS A 593 -33.51 17.79 14.32
N ILE A 594 -33.62 18.01 15.64
CA ILE A 594 -32.46 17.97 16.54
C ILE A 594 -31.86 16.56 16.56
N GLU A 595 -32.67 15.52 16.71
CA GLU A 595 -32.19 14.13 16.74
C GLU A 595 -31.44 13.76 15.45
N ALA A 596 -31.96 14.20 14.29
CA ALA A 596 -31.32 13.99 13.00
C ALA A 596 -29.98 14.74 12.84
N GLU A 597 -29.85 15.96 13.34
CA GLU A 597 -28.58 16.71 13.29
C GLU A 597 -27.57 16.23 14.33
N THR A 598 -28.01 15.83 15.53
CA THR A 598 -27.15 15.20 16.54
C THR A 598 -26.56 13.89 16.04
N GLY A 599 -27.36 13.05 15.37
CA GLY A 599 -26.88 11.81 14.74
C GLY A 599 -25.82 12.04 13.65
N LYS A 600 -25.91 13.14 12.89
CA LYS A 600 -24.87 13.51 11.91
C LYS A 600 -23.57 13.96 12.59
N LEU A 601 -23.66 14.74 13.67
CA LEU A 601 -22.49 15.16 14.44
C LEU A 601 -21.78 13.97 15.10
N GLU A 602 -22.53 12.96 15.58
CA GLU A 602 -21.96 11.73 16.13
C GLU A 602 -21.19 10.91 15.08
N VAL A 603 -21.73 10.82 13.85
CA VAL A 603 -21.05 10.17 12.72
C VAL A 603 -19.78 10.91 12.31
N VAL A 604 -19.81 12.25 12.27
CA VAL A 604 -18.61 13.06 11.98
C VAL A 604 -17.56 12.92 13.09
N GLY A 605 -17.98 12.91 14.36
CA GLY A 605 -17.10 12.67 15.51
C GLY A 605 -16.43 11.30 15.47
N ALA A 606 -17.18 10.25 15.12
CA ALA A 606 -16.63 8.90 14.92
C ALA A 606 -15.60 8.84 13.78
N GLN A 607 -15.83 9.58 12.70
CA GLN A 607 -14.91 9.64 11.55
C GLN A 607 -13.62 10.40 11.87
N VAL A 608 -13.69 11.46 12.68
CA VAL A 608 -12.51 12.19 13.17
C VAL A 608 -11.70 11.31 14.12
N ALA A 609 -12.34 10.59 15.05
CA ALA A 609 -11.66 9.65 15.96
C ALA A 609 -10.96 8.50 15.20
N ALA A 610 -11.62 7.95 14.17
CA ALA A 610 -11.02 6.93 13.31
C ALA A 610 -9.79 7.48 12.56
N SER A 611 -9.87 8.69 11.99
CA SER A 611 -8.74 9.32 11.30
C SER A 611 -7.56 9.64 12.22
N ALA A 612 -7.81 9.97 13.49
CA ALA A 612 -6.76 10.14 14.50
C ALA A 612 -6.09 8.80 14.85
N GLY A 613 -6.85 7.70 14.89
CA GLY A 613 -6.32 6.35 15.04
C GLY A 613 -5.43 5.91 13.88
N ASP A 614 -5.82 6.24 12.65
CA ASP A 614 -5.02 5.93 11.45
C ASP A 614 -3.67 6.68 11.45
N VAL A 615 -3.67 7.96 11.84
CA VAL A 615 -2.45 8.79 11.98
C VAL A 615 -1.55 8.28 13.10
N ALA A 616 -2.10 7.83 14.23
CA ALA A 616 -1.33 7.21 15.31
C ALA A 616 -0.67 5.90 14.85
N SER A 617 -1.38 5.07 14.06
CA SER A 617 -0.83 3.81 13.53
C SER A 617 0.30 4.03 12.52
N LEU A 618 0.24 5.12 11.74
CA LEU A 618 1.32 5.54 10.85
C LEU A 618 2.57 5.95 11.63
N GLY A 619 2.41 6.59 12.80
CA GLY A 619 3.49 6.90 13.72
C GLY A 619 4.15 5.65 14.32
N GLU A 620 3.34 4.66 14.76
CA GLU A 620 3.86 3.38 15.28
C GLU A 620 4.59 2.56 14.23
N THR A 621 4.05 2.47 13.01
CA THR A 621 4.70 1.73 11.91
C THR A 621 6.00 2.39 11.45
N PHE A 622 6.05 3.73 11.43
CA PHE A 622 7.31 4.46 11.18
C PHE A 622 8.33 4.22 12.31
N GLY A 623 7.90 4.29 13.58
CA GLY A 623 8.75 4.00 14.73
C GLY A 623 9.32 2.58 14.71
N ALA A 624 8.50 1.58 14.38
CA ALA A 624 8.94 0.20 14.20
C ALA A 624 9.96 0.05 13.06
N GLY A 625 9.77 0.77 11.95
CA GLY A 625 10.71 0.80 10.82
C GLY A 625 12.09 1.36 11.21
N VAL A 626 12.12 2.46 11.98
CA VAL A 626 13.37 3.07 12.48
C VAL A 626 14.10 2.12 13.44
N GLN A 627 13.35 1.43 14.31
CA GLN A 627 13.93 0.50 15.28
C GLN A 627 14.53 -0.75 14.60
N LEU A 628 13.85 -1.28 13.58
CA LEU A 628 14.34 -2.42 12.79
C LEU A 628 15.62 -2.05 12.01
N PHE A 629 15.66 -0.83 11.47
CA PHE A 629 16.86 -0.30 10.80
C PHE A 629 18.04 -0.16 11.77
N GLY A 630 17.80 0.36 12.98
CA GLY A 630 18.82 0.45 14.04
C GLY A 630 19.40 -0.92 14.41
N GLN A 631 18.55 -1.92 14.65
CA GLN A 631 18.96 -3.29 14.95
C GLN A 631 19.77 -3.93 13.81
N SER A 632 19.37 -3.70 12.56
CA SER A 632 20.10 -4.21 11.40
C SER A 632 21.50 -3.58 11.30
N ASN A 633 21.64 -2.30 11.66
CA ASN A 633 22.91 -1.60 11.60
C ASN A 633 23.86 -2.07 12.72
N GLU A 634 23.31 -2.34 13.91
CA GLU A 634 24.06 -2.89 15.05
C GLU A 634 24.58 -4.31 14.75
N ALA A 635 23.73 -5.18 14.18
CA ALA A 635 24.13 -6.52 13.76
C ALA A 635 25.19 -6.52 12.63
N LEU A 636 25.14 -5.53 11.72
CA LEU A 636 26.16 -5.34 10.69
C LEU A 636 27.50 -4.95 11.31
N MET A 637 27.48 -4.02 12.28
CA MET A 637 28.66 -3.57 13.01
C MET A 637 29.32 -4.73 13.76
N GLU A 638 28.52 -5.55 14.44
CA GLU A 638 29.00 -6.74 15.16
C GLU A 638 29.66 -7.75 14.23
N ARG A 639 29.06 -8.03 13.06
CA ARG A 639 29.69 -8.93 12.06
C ARG A 639 30.99 -8.39 11.51
N LEU A 640 31.08 -7.07 11.25
CA LEU A 640 32.32 -6.44 10.81
C LEU A 640 33.41 -6.53 11.89
N GLN A 641 33.05 -6.37 13.17
CA GLN A 641 33.95 -6.55 14.30
C GLN A 641 34.51 -7.97 14.35
N VAL A 642 33.65 -9.00 14.21
CA VAL A 642 34.05 -10.41 14.21
C VAL A 642 35.01 -10.72 13.05
N ILE A 643 34.76 -10.16 11.86
CA ILE A 643 35.64 -10.32 10.69
C ILE A 643 37.00 -9.67 10.95
N ALA A 644 37.04 -8.47 11.53
CA ALA A 644 38.29 -7.79 11.89
C ALA A 644 39.12 -8.63 12.89
N THR A 645 38.49 -9.19 13.93
CA THR A 645 39.18 -10.05 14.90
C THR A 645 39.67 -11.36 14.29
N ALA A 646 38.91 -11.95 13.36
CA ALA A 646 39.32 -13.17 12.66
C ALA A 646 40.55 -12.92 11.75
N LEU A 647 40.61 -11.76 11.09
CA LEU A 647 41.77 -11.34 10.28
C LEU A 647 43.01 -11.12 11.15
N ASP A 648 42.86 -10.47 12.30
CA ASP A 648 43.96 -10.20 13.23
C ASP A 648 44.58 -11.52 13.78
N ASN A 649 43.72 -12.48 14.14
CA ASN A 649 44.16 -13.82 14.54
C ASN A 649 44.84 -14.59 13.40
N SER A 650 44.41 -14.41 12.15
CA SER A 650 45.03 -15.04 10.99
C SER A 650 46.43 -14.48 10.71
N LEU A 651 46.62 -13.17 10.90
CA LEU A 651 47.92 -12.52 10.76
C LEU A 651 48.90 -13.01 11.85
N ALA A 652 48.45 -13.04 13.11
CA ALA A 652 49.28 -13.54 14.22
C ALA A 652 49.71 -15.00 14.02
N ARG A 653 48.81 -15.86 13.54
CA ARG A 653 49.12 -17.27 13.23
C ARG A 653 50.08 -17.43 12.06
N SER A 654 49.99 -16.55 11.05
CA SER A 654 50.93 -16.50 9.92
C SER A 654 52.34 -16.12 10.40
N ASP A 655 52.46 -15.15 11.30
CA ASP A 655 53.74 -14.73 11.89
C ASP A 655 54.36 -15.83 12.75
N GLU A 656 53.57 -16.55 13.55
CA GLU A 656 54.04 -17.72 14.31
C GLU A 656 54.54 -18.84 13.39
N GLN A 657 53.84 -19.11 12.28
CA GLN A 657 54.29 -20.10 11.30
C GLN A 657 55.58 -19.69 10.60
N LEU A 658 55.73 -18.42 10.24
CA LEU A 658 56.96 -17.87 9.68
C LEU A 658 58.13 -18.00 10.66
N ALA A 659 57.91 -17.67 11.94
CA ALA A 659 58.92 -17.85 12.99
C ALA A 659 59.32 -19.32 13.18
N TYR A 660 58.35 -20.24 13.11
CA TYR A 660 58.61 -21.68 13.19
C TYR A 660 59.44 -22.19 12.00
N TYR A 661 59.13 -21.77 10.77
CA TYR A 661 59.90 -22.16 9.58
C TYR A 661 61.32 -21.57 9.58
N VAL A 662 61.50 -20.34 10.08
CA VAL A 662 62.84 -19.74 10.23
C VAL A 662 63.67 -20.49 11.26
N ALA A 663 63.08 -20.90 12.38
CA ALA A 663 63.75 -21.72 13.39
C ALA A 663 64.17 -23.09 12.84
N GLN A 664 63.29 -23.74 12.08
CA GLN A 664 63.56 -25.04 11.46
C GLN A 664 64.66 -24.95 10.39
N ALA A 665 64.66 -23.88 9.58
CA ALA A 665 65.72 -23.63 8.60
C ALA A 665 67.09 -23.43 9.28
N ARG A 666 67.11 -22.72 10.42
CA ARG A 666 68.33 -22.53 11.21
C ARG A 666 68.87 -23.84 11.78
N GLU A 667 68.00 -24.71 12.28
CA GLU A 667 68.38 -26.02 12.82
C GLU A 667 68.99 -26.93 11.73
N VAL A 668 68.45 -26.92 10.51
CA VAL A 668 68.99 -27.66 9.37
C VAL A 668 70.38 -27.15 8.96
N VAL A 669 70.59 -25.84 8.97
CA VAL A 669 71.91 -25.23 8.68
C VAL A 669 72.93 -25.62 9.75
N ASP A 670 72.57 -25.58 11.03
CA ASP A 670 73.46 -26.01 12.13
C ASP A 670 73.81 -27.50 12.03
N LEU A 671 72.84 -28.36 11.67
CA LEU A 671 73.09 -29.78 11.45
C LEU A 671 74.06 -30.03 10.28
N SER A 672 73.89 -29.29 9.19
CA SER A 672 74.78 -29.37 8.02
C SER A 672 76.20 -28.89 8.34
N MET A 673 76.35 -27.82 9.12
CA MET A 673 77.66 -27.33 9.59
C MET A 673 78.36 -28.35 10.50
N LEU A 674 77.63 -28.97 11.44
CA LEU A 674 78.16 -30.02 12.31
C LEU A 674 78.62 -31.26 11.52
N SER A 675 77.80 -31.70 10.55
CA SER A 675 78.14 -32.79 9.63
C SER A 675 79.42 -32.50 8.84
N GLN A 676 79.53 -31.31 8.25
CA GLN A 676 80.71 -30.91 7.48
C GLN A 676 81.98 -30.85 8.36
N LYS A 677 81.86 -30.33 9.60
CA LYS A 677 82.96 -30.32 10.56
C LYS A 677 83.43 -31.74 10.91
N GLN A 678 82.49 -32.65 11.14
CA GLN A 678 82.78 -34.04 11.50
C GLN A 678 83.48 -34.79 10.36
N ILE A 679 83.06 -34.58 9.11
CA ILE A 679 83.73 -35.14 7.91
C ILE A 679 85.17 -34.62 7.78
N ILE A 680 85.41 -33.34 8.06
CA ILE A 680 86.76 -32.75 8.02
C ILE A 680 87.65 -33.34 9.12
N GLU A 681 87.13 -33.51 10.35
CA GLU A 681 87.86 -34.14 11.46
C GLU A 681 88.21 -35.60 11.16
N GLU A 682 87.29 -36.38 10.58
CA GLU A 682 87.53 -37.77 10.17
C GLU A 682 88.58 -37.86 9.05
N MET A 683 88.56 -36.96 8.07
CA MET A 683 89.60 -36.89 7.04
C MET A 683 90.98 -36.53 7.61
N GLN A 684 91.04 -35.65 8.60
CA GLN A 684 92.30 -35.32 9.29
C GLN A 684 92.82 -36.49 10.14
N GLN A 685 91.94 -37.27 10.76
CA GLN A 685 92.31 -38.49 11.49
C GLN A 685 92.87 -39.57 10.55
N LEU A 686 92.24 -39.77 9.38
CA LEU A 686 92.72 -40.68 8.33
C LEU A 686 94.09 -40.24 7.77
N ALA A 687 94.31 -38.94 7.60
CA ALA A 687 95.60 -38.40 7.20
C ALA A 687 96.70 -38.63 8.26
N ARG A 688 96.37 -38.46 9.55
CA ARG A 688 97.31 -38.74 10.66
C ARG A 688 97.64 -40.23 10.82
N GLN A 689 96.68 -41.12 10.62
CA GLN A 689 96.91 -42.57 10.62
C GLN A 689 97.78 -43.03 9.44
N ARG A 690 97.66 -42.40 8.26
CA ARG A 690 98.57 -42.67 7.13
C ARG A 690 100.00 -42.22 7.42
N VAL A 691 100.19 -41.11 8.13
CA VAL A 691 101.53 -40.61 8.50
C VAL A 691 102.17 -41.49 9.58
N SER A 692 101.42 -42.01 10.56
CA SER A 692 101.95 -42.94 11.56
C SER A 692 102.31 -44.31 10.97
N ALA A 693 101.52 -44.82 10.02
CA ALA A 693 101.80 -46.08 9.33
C ALA A 693 103.07 -46.03 8.46
N THR A 694 103.41 -44.86 7.89
CA THR A 694 104.67 -44.67 7.16
C THR A 694 105.89 -44.49 8.06
N ALA A 695 105.71 -44.18 9.35
CA ALA A 695 106.80 -44.02 10.32
C ALA A 695 107.19 -45.34 11.03
N GLU A 696 106.36 -46.39 10.96
CA GLU A 696 106.68 -47.73 11.49
C GLU A 696 107.38 -48.65 10.46
N THR A 697 107.55 -48.20 9.21
CA THR A 697 108.18 -48.97 8.12
C THR A 697 109.49 -48.37 7.60
N ALA A 698 110.13 -47.50 8.36
CA ALA A 698 111.49 -47.01 8.15
C ALA A 698 112.31 -47.23 9.42
#